data_AF-E1LA92-F1
#
_entry.id   AF-E1LA92-F1
#
_cell.length_a   1.000
_cell.length_b   1.000
_cell.length_c   1.000
_cell.angle_alpha   90.00
_cell.angle_beta   90.00
_cell.angle_gamma   90.00
#
_symmetry.space_group_name_H-M   'P 1'
#
loop_
_entity.id
_entity.type
_entity.pdbx_description
1 polymer ?
#
loop_
_entity_poly.entity_id
_entity_poly.type
_entity_poly.pdbx_seq_one_letter_code
_entity_poly.pdbx_strand_id
1 'polypeptide(L)'
;MRKGFKGFMNKVFKVVWSKSKECYVVVPEIAKNNSGKKKVLASVLAGLALVGVGAQMGTPVDAYRSPDGSVNTQNSRIDISANAKPNNSVGVNSIVVGYQNTTDDQNGTTALGANNTAKGNSALAVGNENTATNGAATAIGAGNEATGDTSVAIGNKSNASGDHSIAIGAYNNQNWTQGSNVTTPKPAGAYSLAVGNYNDALGSRATAIGSYTTAKGEWATAIGAQTTASGNGDVAIGDTTKTNATGVGHAVAVGWHAETGAANAVAVGPSALASGKNSVSVGANNNSRVQDTVTMGQDNDAKTMGGIAIGKNNMVDSTNGGTNHPETRDENSQIAIGRDNTATHLDTIAIGRDTHATGSGATVVGARADASGNNAIAIGNSGKNSRRVTASGVNSIAVGMQSQATGEATIAQGAAAEAAGNFGIAVGRISKAKANYSQAYGNEATSSTMGSIAMGALAKGGNDNGTASEGGSVAVGNAAWATGNRAIAIGSIRPTEGNLKYPTGVGRDVATGLQGTDYNTQATANQAIAVGSGARTEAQNSITMGTNAKVDATANGYTYQKTNNSGVKETLTLSTDPIPRSGINNRTTYDAGNGIAIGRDSHVTGKTTSAIAIGNSALADDGAVAATVIGAGASSKSVSSVAIGTTANVQGGEGAVAVGSGATVTGNYDNASAFGSGATVNKTNGTALGAGAQTNVRGGVAIGALSQADERSGAGESTGFHAANRTREYQGENKGLADNNLQLFHADIAGGDAGMVSVGSDGIKRQITNVASGTSDYDAVNVAQLRNVGVVVTGDTGKSDFLVHDGKLNVLGTGRVSTTAADDGAKDSKITVAFDDTGMVKAGKNVTVDEKTVNGRTTYTINAADAAAKYDFLTNAKANGGKLDGTATATKVESGQTVNYAAGKNLTVKQDINQSIGEQTYTYSLNKDIDLTPDGSLKIGDTNITDNGLTINNGPSITKTGINAGDLNITNVKAGVNDNDAVNVSQLKKVRADERHIKPGEYAVDANGKVTMTYLDGNNKDVPNETAVITGIAKQDLSNINKGGETVIQNLAKKSIDMENGKNTTASHRDVNGVKTFKVDVEGDLTDITSITNNAGDGKVVFGGNQTVNVAGDHNINLNAKVGDITGLTNVTLDAPDFATKGRAATEEQLKIVNNGFNNTVGLTGNTGATDLQKLNKQGGLSFGVVGANNGQYIKTTASGSNVAVDLSDDAKSKLNNTVEVRGKNAAKVTSVT
;
A
#
# COMPACT_ATOMS: atom_id res chain seq x y z
N MET A 1 11.14 -28.68 -37.96
CA MET A 1 11.08 -29.90 -37.12
C MET A 1 9.72 -30.54 -37.28
N ARG A 2 9.70 -31.84 -37.60
CA ARG A 2 8.52 -32.72 -37.62
C ARG A 2 8.04 -32.99 -36.19
N LYS A 3 6.72 -32.95 -35.93
CA LYS A 3 5.92 -33.98 -35.19
C LYS A 3 4.65 -33.37 -34.58
N GLY A 4 3.50 -34.00 -34.85
CA GLY A 4 2.53 -34.29 -33.79
C GLY A 4 1.12 -33.68 -33.83
N PHE A 5 0.36 -33.79 -34.93
CA PHE A 5 -1.11 -33.71 -34.86
C PHE A 5 -1.66 -35.05 -34.35
N LYS A 6 -2.22 -35.07 -33.13
CA LYS A 6 -3.01 -36.18 -32.56
C LYS A 6 -4.21 -35.57 -31.83
N GLY A 7 -5.43 -35.96 -32.19
CA GLY A 7 -6.56 -35.83 -31.26
C GLY A 7 -7.95 -35.56 -31.82
N PHE A 8 -8.49 -36.40 -32.70
CA PHE A 8 -9.93 -36.73 -32.67
C PHE A 8 -10.07 -38.24 -32.89
N MET A 9 -10.03 -39.01 -31.79
CA MET A 9 -10.36 -40.44 -31.79
C MET A 9 -11.79 -40.62 -31.27
N ASN A 10 -12.65 -41.08 -32.16
CA ASN A 10 -13.93 -41.71 -31.84
C ASN A 10 -13.73 -42.86 -30.83
N LYS A 11 -14.59 -42.93 -29.81
CA LYS A 11 -14.62 -44.08 -28.91
C LYS A 11 -15.14 -45.31 -29.64
N VAL A 12 -14.45 -46.44 -29.45
CA VAL A 12 -14.79 -47.76 -30.00
C VAL A 12 -15.89 -48.39 -29.14
N PHE A 13 -17.05 -48.68 -29.74
CA PHE A 13 -18.21 -49.22 -29.01
C PHE A 13 -18.17 -50.77 -28.89
N LYS A 14 -17.81 -51.48 -29.97
CA LYS A 14 -17.61 -52.95 -29.95
C LYS A 14 -16.71 -53.39 -31.10
N VAL A 15 -15.91 -54.45 -30.86
CA VAL A 15 -15.10 -55.14 -31.86
C VAL A 15 -15.78 -56.47 -32.19
N VAL A 16 -15.99 -56.75 -33.48
CA VAL A 16 -16.70 -57.96 -33.94
C VAL A 16 -15.89 -58.64 -35.04
N TRP A 17 -15.74 -59.96 -34.99
CA TRP A 17 -15.05 -60.75 -36.03
C TRP A 17 -15.92 -60.82 -37.29
N SER A 18 -15.43 -60.31 -38.42
CA SER A 18 -16.13 -60.40 -39.71
C SER A 18 -15.65 -61.61 -40.51
N LYS A 19 -16.50 -62.63 -40.64
CA LYS A 19 -16.19 -63.85 -41.42
C LYS A 19 -15.94 -63.60 -42.92
N SER A 20 -16.49 -62.54 -43.51
CA SER A 20 -16.28 -62.24 -44.94
C SER A 20 -14.99 -61.47 -45.22
N LYS A 21 -14.30 -60.97 -44.17
CA LYS A 21 -13.04 -60.21 -44.29
C LYS A 21 -11.89 -60.81 -43.48
N GLU A 22 -12.12 -61.94 -42.80
CA GLU A 22 -11.17 -62.63 -41.91
C GLU A 22 -10.41 -61.72 -40.94
N CYS A 23 -11.08 -60.69 -40.41
CA CYS A 23 -10.49 -59.76 -39.46
C CYS A 23 -11.51 -59.17 -38.47
N TYR A 24 -11.01 -58.66 -37.35
CA TYR A 24 -11.82 -57.93 -36.37
C TYR A 24 -12.10 -56.51 -36.85
N VAL A 25 -13.39 -56.12 -36.87
CA VAL A 25 -13.85 -54.81 -37.35
C VAL A 25 -14.49 -54.02 -36.22
N VAL A 26 -14.33 -52.69 -36.25
CA VAL A 26 -14.70 -51.77 -35.18
C VAL A 26 -15.96 -51.00 -35.56
N VAL A 27 -16.98 -50.98 -34.69
CA VAL A 27 -18.25 -50.29 -34.96
C VAL A 27 -18.34 -48.97 -34.18
N PRO A 28 -18.59 -47.81 -34.82
CA PRO A 28 -18.83 -46.53 -34.16
C PRO A 28 -20.26 -46.42 -33.60
N GLU A 29 -20.43 -45.62 -32.55
CA GLU A 29 -21.69 -45.44 -31.80
C GLU A 29 -22.86 -44.88 -32.64
N ILE A 30 -22.60 -44.35 -33.85
CA ILE A 30 -23.60 -43.77 -34.76
C ILE A 30 -24.38 -44.84 -35.56
N ALA A 31 -24.02 -46.12 -35.46
CA ALA A 31 -24.71 -47.20 -36.16
C ALA A 31 -25.65 -48.02 -35.25
N LYS A 32 -26.80 -47.44 -34.85
CA LYS A 32 -27.99 -48.23 -34.44
C LYS A 32 -29.27 -47.72 -35.07
N ASN A 33 -29.66 -48.44 -36.12
CA ASN A 33 -31.02 -48.54 -36.62
C ASN A 33 -31.89 -49.27 -35.56
N ASN A 34 -32.98 -48.63 -35.12
CA ASN A 34 -34.11 -49.29 -34.49
C ASN A 34 -35.40 -48.74 -35.10
N SER A 35 -35.92 -49.40 -36.13
CA SER A 35 -37.34 -49.28 -36.49
C SER A 35 -37.94 -50.65 -36.81
N GLY A 36 -38.71 -51.17 -35.85
CA GLY A 36 -39.61 -52.30 -36.03
C GLY A 36 -41.06 -51.81 -36.08
N LYS A 37 -41.61 -51.70 -37.32
CA LYS A 37 -42.98 -52.02 -37.78
C LYS A 37 -44.18 -51.38 -37.00
N LYS A 38 -45.22 -50.76 -37.58
CA LYS A 38 -45.90 -50.91 -38.90
C LYS A 38 -47.10 -49.90 -39.06
N LYS A 39 -47.34 -49.46 -40.32
CA LYS A 39 -48.62 -49.06 -41.01
C LYS A 39 -49.31 -47.72 -40.62
N VAL A 40 -49.93 -46.90 -41.49
CA VAL A 40 -50.65 -47.01 -42.81
C VAL A 40 -50.40 -45.68 -43.62
N LEU A 41 -49.98 -45.66 -44.91
CA LEU A 41 -50.73 -45.53 -46.21
C LEU A 41 -51.92 -44.51 -46.18
N ALA A 42 -52.23 -43.63 -47.15
CA ALA A 42 -51.87 -43.47 -48.57
C ALA A 42 -52.23 -42.05 -49.10
N SER A 43 -51.37 -41.47 -49.95
CA SER A 43 -51.68 -40.62 -51.12
C SER A 43 -50.36 -40.53 -51.89
N VAL A 44 -50.08 -41.34 -52.90
CA VAL A 44 -50.68 -41.33 -54.24
C VAL A 44 -50.38 -42.71 -54.84
N LEU A 45 -51.35 -43.63 -54.91
CA LEU A 45 -51.44 -44.65 -55.95
C LEU A 45 -52.71 -45.50 -55.82
N ALA A 46 -53.40 -45.63 -56.97
CA ALA A 46 -54.43 -46.60 -57.35
C ALA A 46 -55.89 -46.34 -56.89
N GLY A 47 -56.72 -45.94 -57.87
CA GLY A 47 -58.17 -46.12 -57.81
C GLY A 47 -58.96 -45.28 -58.81
N LEU A 48 -58.88 -45.57 -60.11
CA LEU A 48 -60.08 -45.47 -60.95
C LEU A 48 -60.07 -46.54 -62.05
N ALA A 49 -60.67 -47.67 -61.70
CA ALA A 49 -61.22 -48.74 -62.56
C ALA A 49 -62.20 -49.47 -61.62
N LEU A 50 -63.50 -49.70 -61.83
CA LEU A 50 -64.39 -49.91 -62.99
C LEU A 50 -65.85 -49.80 -62.43
N VAL A 51 -66.99 -49.56 -63.12
CA VAL A 51 -67.73 -50.42 -64.08
C VAL A 51 -68.95 -49.65 -64.70
N GLY A 52 -69.15 -49.79 -66.03
CA GLY A 52 -70.45 -49.85 -66.76
C GLY A 52 -71.05 -48.53 -67.30
N VAL A 53 -71.45 -48.34 -68.57
CA VAL A 53 -71.86 -49.26 -69.67
C VAL A 53 -71.72 -48.55 -71.03
N GLY A 54 -71.25 -49.26 -72.07
CA GLY A 54 -71.51 -48.90 -73.48
C GLY A 54 -70.43 -49.30 -74.51
N ALA A 55 -70.51 -50.54 -75.03
CA ALA A 55 -70.19 -51.01 -76.40
C ALA A 55 -68.93 -50.45 -77.13
N GLN A 56 -67.98 -51.21 -77.70
CA GLN A 56 -68.01 -52.45 -78.48
C GLN A 56 -66.53 -52.90 -78.69
N MET A 57 -66.18 -54.15 -78.37
CA MET A 57 -65.68 -55.19 -79.27
C MET A 57 -64.64 -54.80 -80.35
N GLY A 58 -63.43 -55.36 -80.24
CA GLY A 58 -62.46 -55.45 -81.33
C GLY A 58 -61.15 -56.14 -80.91
N THR A 59 -60.81 -57.22 -81.60
CA THR A 59 -59.79 -58.26 -81.34
C THR A 59 -58.31 -57.84 -81.56
N PRO A 60 -57.33 -58.65 -81.10
CA PRO A 60 -55.90 -58.28 -81.01
C PRO A 60 -55.15 -58.47 -82.33
N VAL A 61 -54.16 -57.60 -82.62
CA VAL A 61 -53.23 -57.77 -83.77
C VAL A 61 -51.81 -57.34 -83.39
N ASP A 62 -50.96 -58.37 -83.39
CA ASP A 62 -49.56 -58.47 -83.81
C ASP A 62 -48.51 -57.39 -83.50
N ALA A 63 -47.42 -57.91 -82.95
CA ALA A 63 -46.09 -57.35 -83.03
C ALA A 63 -45.71 -57.03 -84.48
N TYR A 64 -45.56 -55.74 -84.79
CA TYR A 64 -44.82 -55.26 -85.95
C TYR A 64 -43.78 -54.22 -85.52
N ARG A 65 -42.57 -54.41 -86.04
CA ARG A 65 -41.33 -53.71 -85.73
C ARG A 65 -41.09 -52.62 -86.78
N SER A 66 -41.01 -51.37 -86.30
CA SER A 66 -40.26 -50.18 -86.79
C SER A 66 -40.55 -49.62 -88.20
N PRO A 67 -40.78 -48.28 -88.30
CA PRO A 67 -39.73 -47.39 -88.82
C PRO A 67 -39.80 -45.95 -88.20
N ASP A 68 -39.22 -45.72 -87.02
CA ASP A 68 -38.21 -44.65 -86.83
C ASP A 68 -37.20 -44.96 -85.71
N GLY A 69 -37.08 -46.24 -85.35
CA GLY A 69 -35.79 -46.85 -85.01
C GLY A 69 -35.02 -46.25 -83.83
N SER A 70 -35.13 -46.90 -82.68
CA SER A 70 -33.98 -47.71 -82.21
C SER A 70 -34.23 -48.49 -80.92
N VAL A 71 -34.14 -49.81 -81.07
CA VAL A 71 -33.44 -50.69 -80.14
C VAL A 71 -32.12 -51.05 -80.85
N ASN A 72 -30.94 -50.60 -80.39
CA ASN A 72 -29.66 -51.33 -80.58
C ASN A 72 -28.53 -50.77 -79.68
N THR A 73 -27.94 -51.73 -78.98
CA THR A 73 -26.88 -51.76 -77.99
C THR A 73 -25.48 -51.65 -78.59
N GLN A 74 -25.01 -50.43 -78.86
CA GLN A 74 -23.57 -50.11 -78.70
C GLN A 74 -23.32 -48.76 -78.02
N ASN A 75 -24.37 -48.11 -77.52
CA ASN A 75 -24.34 -46.88 -76.74
C ASN A 75 -25.70 -46.80 -76.00
N SER A 76 -25.76 -47.27 -74.76
CA SER A 76 -26.99 -47.59 -74.00
C SER A 76 -27.86 -46.34 -73.80
N ARG A 77 -29.16 -46.39 -74.10
CA ARG A 77 -30.11 -45.29 -73.83
C ARG A 77 -31.47 -45.89 -73.44
N ILE A 78 -32.16 -45.34 -72.45
CA ILE A 78 -33.53 -45.73 -72.06
C ILE A 78 -34.41 -44.48 -72.15
N ASP A 79 -35.26 -44.43 -73.19
CA ASP A 79 -36.33 -43.45 -73.36
C ASP A 79 -37.66 -44.18 -73.15
N ILE A 80 -38.36 -43.86 -72.07
CA ILE A 80 -39.71 -44.37 -71.81
C ILE A 80 -40.57 -43.12 -71.59
N SER A 81 -41.18 -42.61 -72.66
CA SER A 81 -41.99 -41.40 -72.59
C SER A 81 -43.36 -41.61 -73.21
N ALA A 82 -44.41 -41.30 -72.45
CA ALA A 82 -45.74 -41.07 -73.00
C ALA A 82 -45.91 -39.62 -73.50
N ASN A 83 -44.96 -38.69 -73.22
CA ASN A 83 -45.02 -37.26 -73.55
C ASN A 83 -43.69 -36.50 -73.22
N ALA A 84 -42.53 -36.98 -73.71
CA ALA A 84 -41.29 -36.17 -73.63
C ALA A 84 -41.41 -34.95 -74.58
N LYS A 85 -40.60 -33.90 -74.36
CA LYS A 85 -40.65 -32.69 -75.20
C LYS A 85 -40.32 -33.05 -76.66
N PRO A 86 -41.11 -32.62 -77.67
CA PRO A 86 -40.80 -32.91 -79.07
C PRO A 86 -39.40 -32.40 -79.45
N ASN A 87 -38.61 -33.20 -80.18
CA ASN A 87 -37.21 -32.93 -80.58
C ASN A 87 -36.20 -32.84 -79.41
N ASN A 88 -36.39 -33.64 -78.36
CA ASN A 88 -35.43 -33.73 -77.26
C ASN A 88 -34.17 -34.51 -77.68
N SER A 89 -33.01 -33.88 -77.57
CA SER A 89 -31.71 -34.45 -77.91
C SER A 89 -31.17 -35.27 -76.72
N VAL A 90 -30.98 -36.58 -76.89
CA VAL A 90 -30.62 -37.53 -75.82
C VAL A 90 -29.24 -38.15 -76.11
N GLY A 91 -28.28 -37.89 -75.24
CA GLY A 91 -26.91 -38.42 -75.36
C GLY A 91 -26.78 -39.91 -74.99
N VAL A 92 -25.54 -40.42 -75.06
CA VAL A 92 -25.23 -41.82 -74.76
C VAL A 92 -25.26 -42.09 -73.26
N ASN A 93 -25.73 -43.25 -72.82
CA ASN A 93 -25.86 -43.69 -71.43
C ASN A 93 -26.82 -42.84 -70.59
N SER A 94 -27.81 -42.21 -71.24
CA SER A 94 -28.79 -41.34 -70.59
C SER A 94 -30.14 -42.03 -70.32
N ILE A 95 -30.84 -41.55 -69.28
CA ILE A 95 -32.17 -42.01 -68.84
C ILE A 95 -33.14 -40.83 -68.85
N VAL A 96 -34.19 -40.88 -69.67
CA VAL A 96 -35.24 -39.85 -69.70
C VAL A 96 -36.61 -40.50 -69.55
N VAL A 97 -37.33 -40.17 -68.47
CA VAL A 97 -38.60 -40.82 -68.11
C VAL A 97 -39.59 -39.80 -67.54
N GLY A 98 -40.78 -39.70 -68.13
CA GLY A 98 -41.89 -38.86 -67.67
C GLY A 98 -42.29 -37.72 -68.61
N TYR A 99 -42.92 -36.66 -68.09
CA TYR A 99 -43.60 -35.60 -68.86
C TYR A 99 -42.71 -34.37 -69.12
N GLN A 100 -42.57 -33.95 -70.38
CA GLN A 100 -41.86 -32.71 -70.78
C GLN A 100 -40.45 -32.50 -70.19
N ASN A 101 -39.73 -33.57 -69.88
CA ASN A 101 -38.32 -33.44 -69.50
C ASN A 101 -37.47 -33.01 -70.73
N THR A 102 -36.40 -32.27 -70.48
CA THR A 102 -35.47 -31.73 -71.50
C THR A 102 -34.02 -32.15 -71.22
N THR A 103 -33.29 -32.57 -72.25
CA THR A 103 -31.85 -32.93 -72.25
C THR A 103 -31.18 -32.39 -73.54
N ASP A 104 -29.84 -32.31 -73.59
CA ASP A 104 -29.09 -31.66 -74.70
C ASP A 104 -27.96 -32.55 -75.31
N ASP A 105 -28.23 -33.79 -75.75
CA ASP A 105 -27.26 -34.72 -76.40
C ASP A 105 -25.98 -35.06 -75.60
N GLN A 106 -25.83 -34.56 -74.37
CA GLN A 106 -24.71 -34.90 -73.50
C GLN A 106 -24.86 -36.31 -72.90
N ASN A 107 -23.72 -36.96 -72.71
CA ASN A 107 -23.66 -38.34 -72.21
C ASN A 107 -24.01 -38.43 -70.72
N GLY A 108 -24.64 -39.53 -70.29
CA GLY A 108 -24.88 -39.88 -68.88
C GLY A 108 -25.98 -39.07 -68.18
N THR A 109 -26.76 -38.26 -68.90
CA THR A 109 -27.83 -37.44 -68.32
C THR A 109 -28.99 -38.29 -67.80
N THR A 110 -29.54 -37.94 -66.64
CA THR A 110 -30.74 -38.59 -66.09
C THR A 110 -31.81 -37.54 -65.77
N ALA A 111 -32.95 -37.59 -66.44
CA ALA A 111 -34.10 -36.73 -66.19
C ALA A 111 -35.37 -37.58 -65.90
N LEU A 112 -35.87 -37.56 -64.66
CA LEU A 112 -36.98 -38.41 -64.22
C LEU A 112 -38.08 -37.59 -63.53
N GLY A 113 -39.31 -37.67 -64.05
CA GLY A 113 -40.49 -36.96 -63.50
C GLY A 113 -41.13 -35.99 -64.49
N ALA A 114 -41.42 -34.75 -64.10
CA ALA A 114 -42.12 -33.77 -64.95
C ALA A 114 -41.39 -32.41 -65.07
N ASN A 115 -41.26 -31.86 -66.29
CA ASN A 115 -40.66 -30.55 -66.57
C ASN A 115 -39.21 -30.37 -66.07
N ASN A 116 -38.45 -31.45 -65.91
CA ASN A 116 -37.04 -31.34 -65.49
C ASN A 116 -36.13 -31.05 -66.69
N THR A 117 -35.02 -30.35 -66.46
CA THR A 117 -34.00 -30.03 -67.46
C THR A 117 -32.65 -30.59 -66.99
N ALA A 118 -32.08 -31.57 -67.71
CA ALA A 118 -30.75 -32.14 -67.45
C ALA A 118 -29.85 -32.01 -68.69
N LYS A 119 -29.01 -30.97 -68.75
CA LYS A 119 -28.28 -30.57 -69.97
C LYS A 119 -26.77 -30.79 -69.92
N GLY A 120 -26.17 -31.03 -68.75
CA GLY A 120 -24.73 -31.26 -68.62
C GLY A 120 -24.33 -32.73 -68.68
N ASN A 121 -23.07 -33.04 -69.04
CA ASN A 121 -22.56 -34.41 -69.02
C ASN A 121 -22.73 -35.02 -67.62
N SER A 122 -23.35 -36.20 -67.50
CA SER A 122 -23.65 -36.89 -66.24
C SER A 122 -24.57 -36.12 -65.27
N ALA A 123 -25.33 -35.12 -65.75
CA ALA A 123 -26.27 -34.36 -64.92
C ALA A 123 -27.50 -35.21 -64.52
N LEU A 124 -28.00 -35.01 -63.30
CA LEU A 124 -29.14 -35.73 -62.72
C LEU A 124 -30.23 -34.75 -62.29
N ALA A 125 -31.41 -34.80 -62.91
CA ALA A 125 -32.59 -34.03 -62.52
C ALA A 125 -33.78 -34.94 -62.23
N VAL A 126 -34.27 -34.99 -60.98
CA VAL A 126 -35.33 -35.92 -60.55
C VAL A 126 -36.43 -35.21 -59.77
N GLY A 127 -37.68 -35.32 -60.23
CA GLY A 127 -38.86 -34.77 -59.57
C GLY A 127 -39.68 -33.86 -60.49
N ASN A 128 -39.96 -32.63 -60.07
CA ASN A 128 -40.75 -31.66 -60.85
C ASN A 128 -40.00 -30.33 -61.02
N GLU A 129 -39.92 -29.80 -62.24
CA GLU A 129 -39.34 -28.46 -62.53
C GLU A 129 -37.88 -28.25 -62.09
N ASN A 130 -37.09 -29.32 -61.93
CA ASN A 130 -35.68 -29.18 -61.57
C ASN A 130 -34.80 -28.87 -62.78
N THR A 131 -33.75 -28.09 -62.59
CA THR A 131 -32.80 -27.69 -63.65
C THR A 131 -31.38 -28.03 -63.24
N ALA A 132 -30.71 -28.92 -63.98
CA ALA A 132 -29.32 -29.32 -63.83
C ALA A 132 -28.57 -29.16 -65.16
N THR A 133 -27.80 -28.09 -65.34
CA THR A 133 -27.32 -27.68 -66.69
C THR A 133 -25.83 -27.94 -66.96
N ASN A 134 -25.01 -28.05 -65.92
CA ASN A 134 -23.55 -28.24 -66.04
C ASN A 134 -23.11 -29.66 -65.68
N GLY A 135 -21.83 -29.99 -65.87
CA GLY A 135 -21.28 -31.33 -65.71
C GLY A 135 -21.51 -31.90 -64.31
N ALA A 136 -21.96 -33.15 -64.22
CA ALA A 136 -22.27 -33.88 -62.98
C ALA A 136 -23.18 -33.13 -61.97
N ALA A 137 -23.91 -32.10 -62.41
CA ALA A 137 -24.83 -31.36 -61.54
C ALA A 137 -26.04 -32.23 -61.17
N THR A 138 -26.48 -32.16 -59.91
CA THR A 138 -27.58 -32.96 -59.36
C THR A 138 -28.67 -32.07 -58.80
N ALA A 139 -29.89 -32.15 -59.35
CA ALA A 139 -31.08 -31.45 -58.86
C ALA A 139 -32.20 -32.46 -58.52
N ILE A 140 -32.61 -32.57 -57.25
CA ILE A 140 -33.61 -33.56 -56.81
C ILE A 140 -34.70 -32.91 -55.96
N GLY A 141 -35.97 -33.01 -56.37
CA GLY A 141 -37.13 -32.50 -55.63
C GLY A 141 -38.07 -31.66 -56.50
N ALA A 142 -38.39 -30.44 -56.09
CA ALA A 142 -39.29 -29.55 -56.83
C ALA A 142 -38.68 -28.16 -57.06
N GLY A 143 -38.54 -27.74 -58.32
CA GLY A 143 -38.14 -26.38 -58.70
C GLY A 143 -36.68 -26.01 -58.35
N ASN A 144 -35.79 -26.98 -58.14
CA ASN A 144 -34.39 -26.70 -57.76
C ASN A 144 -33.53 -26.36 -58.98
N GLU A 145 -32.49 -25.55 -58.78
CA GLU A 145 -31.54 -25.15 -59.82
C GLU A 145 -30.11 -25.54 -59.41
N ALA A 146 -29.53 -26.55 -60.06
CA ALA A 146 -28.13 -26.96 -59.94
C ALA A 146 -27.39 -26.58 -61.24
N THR A 147 -27.02 -25.31 -61.35
CA THR A 147 -26.47 -24.74 -62.59
C THR A 147 -24.94 -24.56 -62.56
N GLY A 148 -24.27 -24.81 -61.44
CA GLY A 148 -22.79 -24.89 -61.36
C GLY A 148 -22.24 -26.28 -61.69
N ASP A 149 -20.97 -26.38 -62.09
CA ASP A 149 -20.31 -27.68 -62.35
C ASP A 149 -20.18 -28.50 -61.05
N THR A 150 -20.51 -29.80 -61.08
CA THR A 150 -20.57 -30.72 -59.92
C THR A 150 -21.46 -30.25 -58.75
N SER A 151 -22.38 -29.33 -58.99
CA SER A 151 -23.27 -28.76 -57.97
C SER A 151 -24.37 -29.74 -57.53
N VAL A 152 -24.90 -29.57 -56.32
CA VAL A 152 -25.98 -30.41 -55.76
C VAL A 152 -27.08 -29.54 -55.16
N ALA A 153 -28.27 -29.55 -55.75
CA ALA A 153 -29.47 -28.91 -55.22
C ALA A 153 -30.54 -29.96 -54.87
N ILE A 154 -30.92 -30.10 -53.60
CA ILE A 154 -31.90 -31.10 -53.16
C ILE A 154 -32.98 -30.44 -52.29
N GLY A 155 -34.26 -30.64 -52.62
CA GLY A 155 -35.40 -30.16 -51.82
C GLY A 155 -36.41 -29.34 -52.62
N ASN A 156 -36.77 -28.14 -52.18
CA ASN A 156 -37.76 -27.28 -52.83
C ASN A 156 -37.19 -25.90 -53.15
N LYS A 157 -37.12 -25.50 -54.42
CA LYS A 157 -36.61 -24.21 -54.87
C LYS A 157 -35.23 -23.82 -54.31
N SER A 158 -34.34 -24.78 -54.11
CA SER A 158 -32.94 -24.51 -53.74
C SER A 158 -32.09 -24.18 -54.97
N ASN A 159 -31.20 -23.20 -54.87
CA ASN A 159 -30.27 -22.82 -55.95
C ASN A 159 -28.80 -23.09 -55.58
N ALA A 160 -28.14 -23.94 -56.37
CA ALA A 160 -26.73 -24.28 -56.34
C ALA A 160 -26.05 -23.84 -57.65
N SER A 161 -26.07 -22.53 -57.93
CA SER A 161 -25.54 -21.96 -59.18
C SER A 161 -24.02 -21.75 -59.21
N GLY A 162 -23.33 -21.92 -58.08
CA GLY A 162 -21.87 -21.85 -58.00
C GLY A 162 -21.22 -23.21 -58.28
N ASP A 163 -20.05 -23.24 -58.91
CA ASP A 163 -19.32 -24.48 -59.14
C ASP A 163 -19.02 -25.19 -57.81
N HIS A 164 -19.26 -26.49 -57.74
CA HIS A 164 -19.12 -27.34 -56.56
C HIS A 164 -20.01 -26.94 -55.36
N SER A 165 -21.02 -26.09 -55.57
CA SER A 165 -21.92 -25.66 -54.49
C SER A 165 -22.95 -26.73 -54.14
N ILE A 166 -23.34 -26.76 -52.87
CA ILE A 166 -24.33 -27.69 -52.33
C ILE A 166 -25.44 -26.88 -51.66
N ALA A 167 -26.68 -27.06 -52.08
CA ALA A 167 -27.88 -26.47 -51.50
C ALA A 167 -28.91 -27.56 -51.15
N ILE A 168 -29.15 -27.81 -49.86
CA ILE A 168 -30.03 -28.90 -49.39
C ILE A 168 -31.12 -28.32 -48.47
N GLY A 169 -32.39 -28.47 -48.85
CA GLY A 169 -33.57 -28.01 -48.11
C GLY A 169 -34.48 -27.13 -48.96
N ALA A 170 -35.07 -26.09 -48.37
CA ALA A 170 -36.07 -25.26 -49.05
C ALA A 170 -35.60 -23.81 -49.22
N TYR A 171 -35.78 -23.25 -50.42
CA TYR A 171 -35.54 -21.83 -50.74
C TYR A 171 -34.13 -21.33 -50.41
N ASN A 172 -33.11 -22.20 -50.45
CA ASN A 172 -31.73 -21.78 -50.24
C ASN A 172 -31.21 -21.01 -51.46
N ASN A 173 -30.48 -19.92 -51.22
CA ASN A 173 -29.96 -18.99 -52.22
C ASN A 173 -31.07 -18.46 -53.15
N GLN A 174 -32.17 -17.99 -52.56
CA GLN A 174 -33.30 -17.42 -53.27
C GLN A 174 -33.60 -16.01 -52.77
N ASN A 175 -33.99 -15.12 -53.68
CA ASN A 175 -34.64 -13.87 -53.31
C ASN A 175 -36.08 -14.18 -52.88
N TRP A 176 -36.26 -14.31 -51.56
CA TRP A 176 -37.57 -14.58 -50.96
C TRP A 176 -38.11 -13.32 -50.27
N THR A 177 -39.33 -12.95 -50.63
CA THR A 177 -40.09 -11.89 -49.97
C THR A 177 -41.27 -12.54 -49.25
N GLN A 178 -41.47 -12.21 -47.97
CA GLN A 178 -42.57 -12.74 -47.17
C GLN A 178 -43.92 -12.45 -47.84
N GLY A 179 -44.71 -13.49 -48.11
CA GLY A 179 -46.03 -13.40 -48.76
C GLY A 179 -46.03 -13.49 -50.29
N SER A 180 -44.87 -13.60 -50.95
CA SER A 180 -44.77 -13.86 -52.40
C SER A 180 -44.58 -15.35 -52.70
N ASN A 181 -45.34 -15.89 -53.65
CA ASN A 181 -45.14 -17.25 -54.20
C ASN A 181 -44.07 -17.29 -55.31
N VAL A 182 -43.59 -16.13 -55.75
CA VAL A 182 -42.55 -15.96 -56.77
C VAL A 182 -41.24 -15.61 -56.07
N THR A 183 -40.20 -16.42 -56.32
CA THR A 183 -38.82 -16.20 -55.88
C THR A 183 -37.92 -16.20 -57.11
N THR A 184 -36.81 -15.46 -57.07
CA THR A 184 -35.77 -15.52 -58.12
C THR A 184 -34.46 -16.05 -57.53
N PRO A 185 -33.67 -16.83 -58.29
CA PRO A 185 -32.40 -17.37 -57.81
C PRO A 185 -31.41 -16.26 -57.42
N LYS A 186 -30.68 -16.48 -56.33
CA LYS A 186 -29.56 -15.65 -55.90
C LYS A 186 -28.24 -16.39 -56.17
N PRO A 187 -27.22 -15.75 -56.75
CA PRO A 187 -25.97 -16.43 -57.07
C PRO A 187 -25.33 -17.08 -55.83
N ALA A 188 -25.24 -18.41 -55.83
CA ALA A 188 -24.51 -19.15 -54.82
C ALA A 188 -22.99 -19.00 -55.04
N GLY A 189 -22.21 -19.00 -53.97
CA GLY A 189 -20.75 -18.97 -54.07
C GLY A 189 -20.18 -20.30 -54.56
N ALA A 190 -19.04 -20.28 -55.27
CA ALA A 190 -18.33 -21.51 -55.63
C ALA A 190 -17.87 -22.26 -54.36
N TYR A 191 -17.95 -23.60 -54.34
CA TYR A 191 -17.65 -24.45 -53.17
C TYR A 191 -18.48 -24.13 -51.91
N SER A 192 -19.62 -23.45 -52.04
CA SER A 192 -20.46 -23.08 -50.90
C SER A 192 -21.36 -24.24 -50.43
N LEU A 193 -21.79 -24.17 -49.17
CA LEU A 193 -22.69 -25.13 -48.54
C LEU A 193 -23.87 -24.40 -47.90
N ALA A 194 -25.08 -24.58 -48.40
CA ALA A 194 -26.33 -24.11 -47.81
C ALA A 194 -27.20 -25.30 -47.37
N VAL A 195 -27.49 -25.45 -46.08
CA VAL A 195 -28.30 -26.57 -45.56
C VAL A 195 -29.39 -26.07 -44.62
N GLY A 196 -30.65 -26.32 -44.95
CA GLY A 196 -31.82 -25.91 -44.17
C GLY A 196 -32.81 -25.08 -44.99
N ASN A 197 -33.40 -24.04 -44.42
CA ASN A 197 -34.46 -23.25 -45.07
C ASN A 197 -34.10 -21.77 -45.17
N TYR A 198 -34.29 -21.17 -46.35
CA TYR A 198 -34.05 -19.75 -46.60
C TYR A 198 -32.62 -19.27 -46.28
N ASN A 199 -31.62 -20.14 -46.45
CA ASN A 199 -30.23 -19.78 -46.19
C ASN A 199 -29.55 -19.22 -47.44
N ASP A 200 -28.63 -18.29 -47.24
CA ASP A 200 -27.85 -17.61 -48.28
C ASP A 200 -26.35 -17.88 -48.08
N ALA A 201 -25.78 -18.80 -48.86
CA ALA A 201 -24.33 -19.06 -48.91
C ALA A 201 -23.72 -18.42 -50.18
N LEU A 202 -23.45 -17.11 -50.09
CA LEU A 202 -23.17 -16.26 -51.27
C LEU A 202 -21.67 -16.15 -51.57
N GLY A 203 -20.83 -16.22 -50.54
CA GLY A 203 -19.38 -16.15 -50.70
C GLY A 203 -18.78 -17.46 -51.21
N SER A 204 -17.65 -17.37 -51.92
CA SER A 204 -16.85 -18.56 -52.26
C SER A 204 -16.44 -19.29 -50.98
N ARG A 205 -16.63 -20.62 -50.94
CA ARG A 205 -16.41 -21.50 -49.76
C ARG A 205 -17.22 -21.11 -48.52
N ALA A 206 -18.32 -20.36 -48.67
CA ALA A 206 -19.18 -19.99 -47.56
C ALA A 206 -20.05 -21.16 -47.09
N THR A 207 -20.31 -21.24 -45.79
CA THR A 207 -21.18 -22.25 -45.17
C THR A 207 -22.33 -21.56 -44.45
N ALA A 208 -23.58 -21.85 -44.85
CA ALA A 208 -24.80 -21.36 -44.21
C ALA A 208 -25.70 -22.54 -43.80
N ILE A 209 -25.87 -22.78 -42.50
CA ILE A 209 -26.62 -23.94 -41.99
C ILE A 209 -27.69 -23.48 -40.99
N GLY A 210 -28.94 -23.88 -41.19
CA GLY A 210 -30.07 -23.63 -40.28
C GLY A 210 -31.25 -22.94 -40.95
N SER A 211 -31.77 -21.84 -40.39
CA SER A 211 -32.92 -21.12 -40.95
C SER A 211 -32.68 -19.62 -41.04
N TYR A 212 -32.93 -19.02 -42.21
CA TYR A 212 -32.71 -17.58 -42.44
C TYR A 212 -31.27 -17.12 -42.14
N THR A 213 -30.28 -17.98 -42.37
CA THR A 213 -28.86 -17.66 -42.14
C THR A 213 -28.21 -17.12 -43.41
N THR A 214 -27.23 -16.24 -43.27
CA THR A 214 -26.57 -15.61 -44.42
C THR A 214 -25.05 -15.54 -44.23
N ALA A 215 -24.31 -16.26 -45.07
CA ALA A 215 -22.85 -16.20 -45.15
C ALA A 215 -22.45 -15.46 -46.44
N LYS A 216 -22.12 -14.16 -46.31
CA LYS A 216 -21.87 -13.26 -47.44
C LYS A 216 -20.41 -13.27 -47.92
N GLY A 217 -19.47 -13.27 -46.99
CA GLY A 217 -18.04 -13.19 -47.29
C GLY A 217 -17.44 -14.51 -47.78
N GLU A 218 -16.29 -14.42 -48.43
CA GLU A 218 -15.50 -15.61 -48.78
C GLU A 218 -15.05 -16.35 -47.52
N TRP A 219 -15.13 -17.69 -47.48
CA TRP A 219 -14.89 -18.51 -46.28
C TRP A 219 -15.79 -18.23 -45.06
N ALA A 220 -16.84 -17.42 -45.21
CA ALA A 220 -17.72 -17.10 -44.09
C ALA A 220 -18.54 -18.33 -43.63
N THR A 221 -18.72 -18.49 -42.32
CA THR A 221 -19.50 -19.57 -41.72
C THR A 221 -20.63 -18.97 -40.88
N ALA A 222 -21.88 -19.21 -41.26
CA ALA A 222 -23.08 -18.82 -40.52
C ALA A 222 -23.89 -20.08 -40.15
N ILE A 223 -24.09 -20.33 -38.85
CA ILE A 223 -24.80 -21.53 -38.36
C ILE A 223 -25.84 -21.14 -37.29
N GLY A 224 -27.09 -21.56 -37.48
CA GLY A 224 -28.19 -21.41 -36.53
C GLY A 224 -29.45 -20.76 -37.10
N ALA A 225 -30.03 -19.77 -36.42
CA ALA A 225 -31.26 -19.10 -36.87
C ALA A 225 -31.07 -17.58 -36.96
N GLN A 226 -31.47 -16.99 -38.09
CA GLN A 226 -31.34 -15.54 -38.35
C GLN A 226 -29.91 -14.99 -38.17
N THR A 227 -28.88 -15.81 -38.45
CA THR A 227 -27.48 -15.45 -38.27
C THR A 227 -26.89 -14.83 -39.53
N THR A 228 -25.96 -13.87 -39.39
CA THR A 228 -25.29 -13.24 -40.53
C THR A 228 -23.78 -13.16 -40.33
N ALA A 229 -23.01 -13.78 -41.22
CA ALA A 229 -21.57 -13.62 -41.35
C ALA A 229 -21.26 -12.71 -42.56
N SER A 230 -20.87 -11.45 -42.33
CA SER A 230 -20.78 -10.43 -43.40
C SER A 230 -19.43 -10.36 -44.11
N GLY A 231 -18.31 -10.59 -43.40
CA GLY A 231 -16.94 -10.42 -43.89
C GLY A 231 -16.26 -11.72 -44.30
N ASN A 232 -15.12 -11.61 -44.99
CA ASN A 232 -14.36 -12.75 -45.51
C ASN A 232 -13.59 -13.48 -44.41
N GLY A 233 -14.02 -14.69 -44.06
CA GLY A 233 -13.47 -15.52 -42.98
C GLY A 233 -14.21 -15.37 -41.66
N ASP A 234 -15.35 -14.65 -41.64
CA ASP A 234 -16.15 -14.45 -40.44
C ASP A 234 -16.84 -15.76 -40.00
N VAL A 235 -17.03 -15.91 -38.69
CA VAL A 235 -17.76 -17.03 -38.09
C VAL A 235 -18.89 -16.48 -37.21
N ALA A 236 -20.14 -16.75 -37.58
CA ALA A 236 -21.35 -16.40 -36.82
C ALA A 236 -22.13 -17.68 -36.44
N ILE A 237 -22.20 -18.01 -35.16
CA ILE A 237 -22.86 -19.25 -34.68
C ILE A 237 -23.83 -18.93 -33.54
N GLY A 238 -25.12 -19.26 -33.70
CA GLY A 238 -26.13 -19.09 -32.66
C GLY A 238 -27.50 -18.67 -33.20
N ASP A 239 -28.22 -17.87 -32.44
CA ASP A 239 -29.52 -17.34 -32.84
C ASP A 239 -29.43 -15.81 -32.81
N THR A 240 -29.86 -15.17 -33.91
CA THR A 240 -29.74 -13.72 -34.16
C THR A 240 -28.32 -13.16 -34.07
N THR A 241 -27.28 -13.99 -34.29
CA THR A 241 -25.88 -13.55 -34.25
C THR A 241 -25.46 -12.79 -35.51
N LYS A 242 -24.55 -11.83 -35.33
CA LYS A 242 -24.13 -10.97 -36.44
C LYS A 242 -22.66 -10.63 -36.38
N THR A 243 -21.98 -10.77 -37.50
CA THR A 243 -20.72 -10.06 -37.74
C THR A 243 -20.96 -8.91 -38.71
N ASN A 244 -20.47 -7.72 -38.37
CA ASN A 244 -20.57 -6.52 -39.21
C ASN A 244 -19.26 -6.15 -39.91
N ALA A 245 -18.21 -7.00 -39.81
CA ALA A 245 -16.99 -6.77 -40.56
C ALA A 245 -17.29 -6.82 -42.08
N THR A 246 -16.88 -5.80 -42.83
CA THR A 246 -16.98 -5.77 -44.30
C THR A 246 -15.58 -5.91 -44.91
N GLY A 247 -15.42 -6.72 -45.97
CA GLY A 247 -14.11 -6.95 -46.61
C GLY A 247 -13.35 -8.13 -45.98
N VAL A 248 -12.05 -7.99 -45.70
CA VAL A 248 -11.24 -9.01 -45.00
C VAL A 248 -11.64 -9.03 -43.52
N GLY A 249 -12.51 -9.98 -43.13
CA GLY A 249 -13.13 -10.06 -41.81
C GLY A 249 -12.84 -11.40 -41.16
N HIS A 250 -11.97 -11.42 -40.15
CA HIS A 250 -11.75 -12.60 -39.30
C HIS A 250 -12.50 -12.46 -37.97
N ALA A 251 -13.73 -11.95 -38.01
CA ALA A 251 -14.53 -11.75 -36.82
C ALA A 251 -15.25 -13.03 -36.41
N VAL A 252 -15.39 -13.24 -35.09
CA VAL A 252 -16.02 -14.44 -34.52
C VAL A 252 -17.13 -14.00 -33.58
N ALA A 253 -18.39 -14.32 -33.91
CA ALA A 253 -19.57 -14.09 -33.08
C ALA A 253 -20.22 -15.44 -32.73
N VAL A 254 -20.25 -15.83 -31.45
CA VAL A 254 -20.82 -17.10 -31.00
C VAL A 254 -21.71 -16.90 -29.76
N GLY A 255 -23.00 -17.20 -29.85
CA GLY A 255 -23.94 -17.06 -28.72
C GLY A 255 -25.35 -16.66 -29.15
N TRP A 256 -26.26 -16.42 -28.21
CA TRP A 256 -27.55 -15.78 -28.54
C TRP A 256 -27.34 -14.26 -28.61
N HIS A 257 -27.69 -13.63 -29.75
CA HIS A 257 -27.53 -12.18 -29.94
C HIS A 257 -26.08 -11.66 -29.78
N ALA A 258 -25.07 -12.50 -30.05
CA ALA A 258 -23.67 -12.09 -30.06
C ALA A 258 -23.37 -11.25 -31.31
N GLU A 259 -22.65 -10.15 -31.15
CA GLU A 259 -22.38 -9.20 -32.24
C GLU A 259 -20.92 -8.70 -32.27
N THR A 260 -20.35 -8.68 -33.47
CA THR A 260 -19.06 -8.01 -33.74
C THR A 260 -19.26 -6.81 -34.67
N GLY A 261 -18.60 -5.69 -34.37
CA GLY A 261 -18.72 -4.43 -35.12
C GLY A 261 -17.64 -4.20 -36.17
N ALA A 262 -16.49 -4.87 -36.07
CA ALA A 262 -15.31 -4.61 -36.91
C ALA A 262 -14.47 -5.88 -37.15
N ALA A 263 -13.44 -5.76 -38.00
CA ALA A 263 -12.53 -6.86 -38.33
C ALA A 263 -11.73 -7.36 -37.10
N ASN A 264 -11.43 -8.66 -37.08
CA ASN A 264 -10.70 -9.37 -36.01
C ASN A 264 -11.35 -9.31 -34.62
N ALA A 265 -12.60 -8.85 -34.52
CA ALA A 265 -13.31 -8.80 -33.26
C ALA A 265 -13.87 -10.17 -32.87
N VAL A 266 -13.87 -10.49 -31.58
CA VAL A 266 -14.33 -11.77 -31.03
C VAL A 266 -15.40 -11.50 -29.98
N ALA A 267 -16.65 -11.87 -30.27
CA ALA A 267 -17.78 -11.82 -29.35
C ALA A 267 -18.27 -13.25 -29.05
N VAL A 268 -18.11 -13.74 -27.82
CA VAL A 268 -18.49 -15.11 -27.44
C VAL A 268 -19.32 -15.09 -26.16
N GLY A 269 -20.62 -15.38 -26.28
CA GLY A 269 -21.56 -15.42 -25.17
C GLY A 269 -22.86 -14.67 -25.49
N PRO A 270 -23.90 -14.84 -24.66
CA PRO A 270 -25.20 -14.21 -24.91
C PRO A 270 -25.09 -12.68 -24.79
N SER A 271 -25.53 -11.98 -25.84
CA SER A 271 -25.48 -10.52 -25.95
C SER A 271 -24.07 -9.91 -25.74
N ALA A 272 -23.01 -10.68 -26.02
CA ALA A 272 -21.65 -10.16 -26.07
C ALA A 272 -21.50 -9.23 -27.28
N LEU A 273 -20.93 -8.05 -27.06
CA LEU A 273 -20.73 -7.03 -28.09
C LEU A 273 -19.25 -6.65 -28.18
N ALA A 274 -18.62 -6.97 -29.31
CA ALA A 274 -17.25 -6.58 -29.63
C ALA A 274 -17.26 -5.59 -30.82
N SER A 275 -17.50 -4.31 -30.54
CA SER A 275 -17.70 -3.28 -31.58
C SER A 275 -16.40 -2.80 -32.22
N GLY A 276 -15.30 -2.78 -31.46
CA GLY A 276 -14.00 -2.27 -31.94
C GLY A 276 -13.18 -3.27 -32.76
N LYS A 277 -12.25 -2.78 -33.58
CA LYS A 277 -11.27 -3.63 -34.28
C LYS A 277 -10.37 -4.36 -33.28
N ASN A 278 -10.05 -5.63 -33.55
CA ASN A 278 -9.27 -6.52 -32.66
C ASN A 278 -9.83 -6.64 -31.22
N SER A 279 -11.08 -6.24 -30.98
CA SER A 279 -11.65 -6.25 -29.64
C SER A 279 -12.14 -7.65 -29.26
N VAL A 280 -12.08 -7.98 -27.98
CA VAL A 280 -12.50 -9.29 -27.44
C VAL A 280 -13.57 -9.06 -26.39
N SER A 281 -14.71 -9.74 -26.51
CA SER A 281 -15.82 -9.73 -25.57
C SER A 281 -16.28 -11.17 -25.31
N VAL A 282 -16.06 -11.69 -24.11
CA VAL A 282 -16.32 -13.10 -23.78
C VAL A 282 -17.17 -13.22 -22.52
N GLY A 283 -18.37 -13.77 -22.63
CA GLY A 283 -19.34 -13.95 -21.54
C GLY A 283 -20.65 -13.20 -21.83
N ALA A 284 -21.44 -12.91 -20.80
CA ALA A 284 -22.79 -12.36 -20.97
C ALA A 284 -22.82 -10.83 -20.87
N ASN A 285 -23.51 -10.16 -21.80
CA ASN A 285 -23.72 -8.70 -21.79
C ASN A 285 -22.44 -7.85 -21.68
N ASN A 286 -21.30 -8.38 -22.11
CA ASN A 286 -20.06 -7.61 -22.11
C ASN A 286 -20.02 -6.68 -23.33
N ASN A 287 -19.40 -5.51 -23.17
CA ASN A 287 -19.32 -4.50 -24.19
C ASN A 287 -17.90 -3.97 -24.39
N SER A 288 -17.25 -4.45 -25.45
CA SER A 288 -15.95 -3.98 -25.92
C SER A 288 -16.16 -2.96 -27.04
N ARG A 289 -16.29 -1.68 -26.68
CA ARG A 289 -16.85 -0.65 -27.59
C ARG A 289 -15.86 -0.12 -28.62
N VAL A 290 -14.57 -0.16 -28.31
CA VAL A 290 -13.52 0.48 -29.11
C VAL A 290 -12.35 -0.47 -29.36
N GLN A 291 -11.40 -0.05 -30.20
CA GLN A 291 -10.32 -0.89 -30.68
C GLN A 291 -9.44 -1.44 -29.54
N ASP A 292 -8.93 -2.66 -29.71
CA ASP A 292 -7.98 -3.34 -28.80
C ASP A 292 -8.51 -3.53 -27.35
N THR A 293 -9.82 -3.42 -27.13
CA THR A 293 -10.45 -3.65 -25.81
C THR A 293 -10.65 -5.13 -25.51
N VAL A 294 -10.61 -5.47 -24.22
CA VAL A 294 -10.86 -6.82 -23.72
C VAL A 294 -11.89 -6.78 -22.60
N THR A 295 -13.06 -7.38 -22.82
CA THR A 295 -14.08 -7.61 -21.80
C THR A 295 -14.31 -9.10 -21.59
N MET A 296 -14.29 -9.56 -20.34
CA MET A 296 -14.56 -10.98 -20.02
C MET A 296 -15.39 -11.15 -18.75
N GLY A 297 -16.41 -12.03 -18.77
CA GLY A 297 -17.29 -12.32 -17.62
C GLY A 297 -18.72 -11.83 -17.82
N GLN A 298 -19.26 -10.96 -16.96
CA GLN A 298 -20.65 -10.49 -17.03
C GLN A 298 -20.77 -8.96 -16.91
N ASP A 299 -21.56 -8.32 -17.78
CA ASP A 299 -21.91 -6.89 -17.68
C ASP A 299 -20.70 -5.92 -17.61
N ASN A 300 -19.55 -6.28 -18.20
CA ASN A 300 -18.40 -5.39 -18.24
C ASN A 300 -18.49 -4.41 -19.41
N ASP A 301 -18.06 -3.16 -19.22
CA ASP A 301 -18.10 -2.12 -20.25
C ASP A 301 -16.72 -1.44 -20.41
N ALA A 302 -16.07 -1.66 -21.54
CA ALA A 302 -14.78 -1.05 -21.89
C ALA A 302 -14.96 -0.03 -23.02
N LYS A 303 -14.78 1.25 -22.68
CA LYS A 303 -15.03 2.40 -23.57
C LYS A 303 -13.77 3.03 -24.15
N THR A 304 -12.59 2.60 -23.71
CA THR A 304 -11.30 3.21 -24.08
C THR A 304 -10.40 2.21 -24.80
N MET A 305 -9.64 2.69 -25.79
CA MET A 305 -8.69 1.86 -26.54
C MET A 305 -7.75 1.13 -25.57
N GLY A 306 -7.44 -0.14 -25.83
CA GLY A 306 -6.58 -0.94 -24.93
C GLY A 306 -7.19 -1.29 -23.56
N GLY A 307 -8.41 -0.84 -23.27
CA GLY A 307 -9.07 -1.04 -21.98
C GLY A 307 -9.39 -2.50 -21.68
N ILE A 308 -9.08 -2.95 -20.47
CA ILE A 308 -9.30 -4.33 -20.00
C ILE A 308 -10.31 -4.33 -18.85
N ALA A 309 -11.50 -4.93 -19.05
CA ALA A 309 -12.51 -5.10 -18.00
C ALA A 309 -12.89 -6.59 -17.81
N ILE A 310 -12.45 -7.21 -16.72
CA ILE A 310 -12.58 -8.66 -16.50
C ILE A 310 -13.28 -8.95 -15.17
N GLY A 311 -14.33 -9.77 -15.20
CA GLY A 311 -15.10 -10.19 -14.04
C GLY A 311 -16.57 -9.79 -14.17
N LYS A 312 -17.12 -9.02 -13.22
CA LYS A 312 -18.53 -8.63 -13.25
C LYS A 312 -18.74 -7.13 -13.02
N ASN A 313 -19.52 -6.48 -13.89
CA ASN A 313 -19.93 -5.08 -13.72
C ASN A 313 -18.72 -4.13 -13.56
N ASN A 314 -17.65 -4.37 -14.31
CA ASN A 314 -16.49 -3.47 -14.30
C ASN A 314 -16.62 -2.46 -15.44
N MET A 315 -16.17 -1.23 -15.18
CA MET A 315 -16.16 -0.14 -16.13
C MET A 315 -14.74 0.39 -16.34
N VAL A 316 -14.35 0.48 -17.61
CA VAL A 316 -13.14 1.18 -18.07
C VAL A 316 -13.56 2.35 -18.94
N ASP A 317 -13.23 3.58 -18.51
CA ASP A 317 -13.68 4.82 -19.18
C ASP A 317 -12.70 5.99 -19.02
N SER A 318 -11.97 6.34 -20.08
CA SER A 318 -11.07 7.51 -20.12
C SER A 318 -11.81 8.84 -20.14
N THR A 319 -13.12 8.85 -20.39
CA THR A 319 -13.88 10.10 -20.42
C THR A 319 -14.05 10.63 -19.00
N ASN A 320 -13.67 11.88 -18.76
CA ASN A 320 -14.05 12.57 -17.52
C ASN A 320 -15.54 12.97 -17.60
N GLY A 321 -16.45 11.99 -17.54
CA GLY A 321 -17.89 12.25 -17.67
C GLY A 321 -18.33 12.66 -19.09
N GLY A 322 -17.73 12.07 -20.13
CA GLY A 322 -18.17 12.26 -21.52
C GLY A 322 -17.42 13.33 -22.34
N THR A 323 -16.47 14.07 -21.76
CA THR A 323 -15.61 15.01 -22.51
C THR A 323 -14.32 14.30 -22.95
N ASN A 324 -14.35 13.61 -24.09
CA ASN A 324 -13.14 13.08 -24.72
C ASN A 324 -12.46 14.17 -25.56
N HIS A 325 -11.24 14.56 -25.18
CA HIS A 325 -10.35 15.29 -26.10
C HIS A 325 -9.85 14.32 -27.17
N PRO A 326 -9.89 14.70 -28.47
CA PRO A 326 -9.43 13.85 -29.58
C PRO A 326 -7.98 13.36 -29.45
N GLU A 327 -7.15 14.06 -28.69
CA GLU A 327 -5.71 13.81 -28.53
C GLU A 327 -5.36 12.66 -27.56
N THR A 328 -6.35 12.02 -26.91
CA THR A 328 -6.12 10.95 -25.91
C THR A 328 -6.48 9.55 -26.40
N ARG A 329 -6.67 9.36 -27.72
CA ARG A 329 -7.22 8.11 -28.27
C ARG A 329 -6.20 6.98 -28.45
N ASP A 330 -4.90 7.28 -28.44
CA ASP A 330 -3.88 6.37 -28.97
C ASP A 330 -2.90 5.78 -27.92
N GLU A 331 -2.99 6.16 -26.63
CA GLU A 331 -2.01 5.73 -25.59
C GLU A 331 -2.64 5.17 -24.30
N ASN A 332 -3.95 4.94 -24.24
CA ASN A 332 -4.61 4.56 -22.98
C ASN A 332 -4.60 3.04 -22.76
N SER A 333 -4.37 2.60 -21.52
CA SER A 333 -4.49 1.19 -21.12
C SER A 333 -5.00 1.07 -19.68
N GLN A 334 -6.28 1.39 -19.47
CA GLN A 334 -6.90 1.19 -18.15
C GLN A 334 -7.26 -0.28 -17.91
N ILE A 335 -7.20 -0.69 -16.64
CA ILE A 335 -7.46 -2.06 -16.22
C ILE A 335 -8.46 -2.07 -15.08
N ALA A 336 -9.59 -2.77 -15.24
CA ALA A 336 -10.55 -3.05 -14.20
C ALA A 336 -10.79 -4.57 -14.07
N ILE A 337 -10.35 -5.19 -12.97
CA ILE A 337 -10.43 -6.66 -12.80
C ILE A 337 -11.10 -7.02 -11.48
N GLY A 338 -12.19 -7.78 -11.52
CA GLY A 338 -12.94 -8.25 -10.35
C GLY A 338 -14.42 -7.91 -10.42
N ARG A 339 -14.99 -7.23 -9.43
CA ARG A 339 -16.44 -6.98 -9.38
C ARG A 339 -16.80 -5.57 -8.92
N ASP A 340 -17.63 -4.87 -9.70
CA ASP A 340 -18.06 -3.49 -9.46
C ASP A 340 -16.89 -2.49 -9.41
N ASN A 341 -15.84 -2.70 -10.22
CA ASN A 341 -14.70 -1.79 -10.23
C ASN A 341 -14.84 -0.73 -11.32
N THR A 342 -14.35 0.46 -11.03
CA THR A 342 -14.34 1.60 -11.94
C THR A 342 -12.90 2.09 -12.11
N ALA A 343 -12.38 2.00 -13.33
CA ALA A 343 -11.10 2.59 -13.72
C ALA A 343 -11.39 3.69 -14.76
N THR A 344 -11.26 4.96 -14.35
CA THR A 344 -11.46 6.11 -15.23
C THR A 344 -10.21 6.94 -15.39
N HIS A 345 -10.17 7.85 -16.37
CA HIS A 345 -8.98 8.65 -16.72
C HIS A 345 -7.80 7.81 -17.26
N LEU A 346 -6.67 8.45 -17.57
CA LEU A 346 -5.50 7.82 -18.22
C LEU A 346 -4.77 6.89 -17.24
N ASP A 347 -4.25 5.76 -17.73
CA ASP A 347 -3.35 4.83 -17.01
C ASP A 347 -3.82 4.35 -15.63
N THR A 348 -5.12 4.14 -15.46
CA THR A 348 -5.68 3.67 -14.19
C THR A 348 -5.81 2.17 -14.06
N ILE A 349 -5.60 1.68 -12.84
CA ILE A 349 -5.69 0.25 -12.49
C ILE A 349 -6.63 0.10 -11.30
N ALA A 350 -7.73 -0.65 -11.45
CA ALA A 350 -8.68 -0.97 -10.39
C ALA A 350 -8.87 -2.49 -10.28
N ILE A 351 -8.30 -3.11 -9.25
CA ILE A 351 -8.33 -4.56 -9.07
C ILE A 351 -9.01 -4.91 -7.74
N GLY A 352 -10.02 -5.79 -7.80
CA GLY A 352 -10.68 -6.39 -6.64
C GLY A 352 -12.19 -6.16 -6.61
N ARG A 353 -12.75 -5.56 -5.56
CA ARG A 353 -14.21 -5.45 -5.39
C ARG A 353 -14.66 -4.06 -4.95
N ASP A 354 -15.56 -3.43 -5.70
CA ASP A 354 -16.14 -2.12 -5.36
C ASP A 354 -15.03 -1.06 -5.20
N THR A 355 -14.08 -1.04 -6.13
CA THR A 355 -12.92 -0.12 -6.16
C THR A 355 -13.06 0.98 -7.21
N HIS A 356 -12.53 2.18 -6.93
CA HIS A 356 -12.60 3.33 -7.84
C HIS A 356 -11.22 3.97 -8.04
N ALA A 357 -10.58 3.71 -9.17
CA ALA A 357 -9.38 4.41 -9.62
C ALA A 357 -9.82 5.54 -10.58
N THR A 358 -9.94 6.76 -10.07
CA THR A 358 -10.56 7.88 -10.81
C THR A 358 -9.68 9.11 -10.97
N GLY A 359 -8.46 9.11 -10.42
CA GLY A 359 -7.43 10.08 -10.77
C GLY A 359 -6.56 9.56 -11.93
N SER A 360 -5.98 10.44 -12.74
CA SER A 360 -5.05 10.02 -13.81
C SER A 360 -3.84 9.30 -13.21
N GLY A 361 -3.46 8.13 -13.71
CA GLY A 361 -2.37 7.29 -13.17
C GLY A 361 -2.68 6.62 -11.83
N ALA A 362 -3.94 6.68 -11.36
CA ALA A 362 -4.32 6.11 -10.07
C ALA A 362 -4.33 4.57 -10.08
N THR A 363 -3.88 3.97 -8.99
CA THR A 363 -3.87 2.52 -8.79
C THR A 363 -4.63 2.13 -7.53
N VAL A 364 -5.57 1.20 -7.67
CA VAL A 364 -6.38 0.67 -6.57
C VAL A 364 -6.35 -0.85 -6.56
N VAL A 365 -6.02 -1.44 -5.41
CA VAL A 365 -6.01 -2.89 -5.21
C VAL A 365 -6.69 -3.27 -3.90
N GLY A 366 -7.71 -4.12 -3.97
CA GLY A 366 -8.38 -4.69 -2.79
C GLY A 366 -9.90 -4.54 -2.84
N ALA A 367 -10.53 -4.18 -1.72
CA ALA A 367 -11.98 -4.05 -1.68
C ALA A 367 -12.42 -2.79 -0.95
N ARG A 368 -13.35 -2.04 -1.56
CA ARG A 368 -13.83 -0.76 -1.02
C ARG A 368 -12.70 0.24 -0.82
N ALA A 369 -11.97 0.51 -1.89
CA ALA A 369 -10.84 1.42 -1.94
C ALA A 369 -11.02 2.43 -3.08
N ASP A 370 -10.63 3.69 -2.85
CA ASP A 370 -10.75 4.82 -3.76
C ASP A 370 -9.39 5.51 -3.90
N ALA A 371 -8.92 5.67 -5.15
CA ALA A 371 -7.80 6.55 -5.48
C ALA A 371 -8.30 7.61 -6.47
N SER A 372 -8.61 8.81 -5.95
CA SER A 372 -9.18 9.92 -6.72
C SER A 372 -8.17 11.02 -7.03
N GLY A 373 -7.03 11.05 -6.34
CA GLY A 373 -5.93 11.94 -6.69
C GLY A 373 -5.14 11.44 -7.90
N ASN A 374 -4.56 12.35 -8.68
CA ASN A 374 -3.66 11.96 -9.77
C ASN A 374 -2.43 11.24 -9.19
N ASN A 375 -2.01 10.15 -9.82
CA ASN A 375 -0.95 9.24 -9.38
C ASN A 375 -1.17 8.66 -7.97
N ALA A 376 -2.40 8.66 -7.46
CA ALA A 376 -2.70 8.17 -6.13
C ALA A 376 -2.76 6.64 -6.09
N ILE A 377 -2.35 6.05 -4.97
CA ILE A 377 -2.31 4.60 -4.76
C ILE A 377 -3.14 4.24 -3.53
N ALA A 378 -4.20 3.45 -3.70
CA ALA A 378 -5.02 2.93 -2.60
C ALA A 378 -5.00 1.40 -2.55
N ILE A 379 -4.40 0.81 -1.52
CA ILE A 379 -4.28 -0.64 -1.37
C ILE A 379 -4.84 -1.10 -0.03
N GLY A 380 -5.88 -1.93 -0.05
CA GLY A 380 -6.43 -2.54 1.15
C GLY A 380 -7.87 -3.01 1.02
N ASN A 381 -8.36 -3.66 2.08
CA ASN A 381 -9.72 -4.19 2.14
C ASN A 381 -10.46 -3.55 3.31
N SER A 382 -11.62 -2.97 3.03
CA SER A 382 -12.53 -2.41 4.03
C SER A 382 -13.88 -3.12 4.00
N GLY A 383 -14.47 -3.28 5.18
CA GLY A 383 -15.82 -3.83 5.35
C GLY A 383 -16.90 -2.95 4.73
N LYS A 384 -18.08 -3.52 4.47
CA LYS A 384 -19.23 -2.80 3.86
C LYS A 384 -19.62 -1.54 4.64
N ASN A 385 -19.60 -1.59 5.97
CA ASN A 385 -19.95 -0.49 6.86
C ASN A 385 -18.72 0.27 7.41
N SER A 386 -17.54 -0.07 6.92
CA SER A 386 -16.29 0.59 7.29
C SER A 386 -15.99 1.74 6.34
N ARG A 387 -15.24 2.74 6.83
CA ARG A 387 -14.58 3.74 5.97
C ARG A 387 -13.79 3.05 4.86
N ARG A 388 -13.82 3.60 3.65
CA ARG A 388 -13.02 3.11 2.52
C ARG A 388 -11.53 3.31 2.78
N VAL A 389 -10.69 2.61 2.03
CA VAL A 389 -9.29 3.02 1.86
C VAL A 389 -9.28 4.18 0.88
N THR A 390 -8.77 5.35 1.26
CA THR A 390 -8.89 6.56 0.43
C THR A 390 -7.54 7.20 0.19
N ALA A 391 -7.12 7.31 -1.07
CA ALA A 391 -5.99 8.13 -1.51
C ALA A 391 -6.52 9.25 -2.42
N SER A 392 -6.87 10.40 -1.82
CA SER A 392 -7.52 11.51 -2.54
C SER A 392 -6.58 12.68 -2.85
N GLY A 393 -5.42 12.75 -2.19
CA GLY A 393 -4.40 13.74 -2.51
C GLY A 393 -3.65 13.40 -3.81
N VAL A 394 -3.17 14.41 -4.53
CA VAL A 394 -2.27 14.20 -5.67
C VAL A 394 -0.99 13.53 -5.17
N ASN A 395 -0.48 12.51 -5.89
CA ASN A 395 0.68 11.70 -5.52
C ASN A 395 0.57 11.03 -4.12
N SER A 396 -0.64 10.78 -3.63
CA SER A 396 -0.87 10.21 -2.29
C SER A 396 -0.87 8.68 -2.28
N ILE A 397 -0.48 8.08 -1.15
CA ILE A 397 -0.41 6.63 -0.97
C ILE A 397 -1.17 6.23 0.30
N ALA A 398 -2.26 5.47 0.16
CA ALA A 398 -3.01 4.90 1.27
C ALA A 398 -2.92 3.36 1.23
N VAL A 399 -2.28 2.76 2.24
CA VAL A 399 -2.08 1.30 2.33
C VAL A 399 -2.59 0.77 3.67
N GLY A 400 -3.54 -0.16 3.66
CA GLY A 400 -4.13 -0.77 4.85
C GLY A 400 -5.64 -0.55 4.97
N MET A 401 -6.31 -1.38 5.77
CA MET A 401 -7.75 -1.26 6.03
C MET A 401 -8.08 0.15 6.55
N GLN A 402 -9.07 0.84 5.97
CA GLN A 402 -9.53 2.18 6.38
C GLN A 402 -8.47 3.30 6.38
N SER A 403 -7.30 3.13 5.74
CA SER A 403 -6.29 4.19 5.69
C SER A 403 -6.72 5.37 4.80
N GLN A 404 -6.29 6.57 5.16
CA GLN A 404 -6.64 7.82 4.46
C GLN A 404 -5.40 8.65 4.18
N ALA A 405 -5.09 8.86 2.91
CA ALA A 405 -4.08 9.80 2.44
C ALA A 405 -4.79 10.92 1.68
N THR A 406 -5.17 11.99 2.39
CA THR A 406 -6.01 13.07 1.81
C THR A 406 -5.24 14.33 1.45
N GLY A 407 -4.07 14.55 2.05
CA GLY A 407 -3.19 15.65 1.68
C GLY A 407 -2.37 15.35 0.42
N GLU A 408 -1.84 16.38 -0.23
CA GLU A 408 -0.93 16.24 -1.37
C GLU A 408 0.37 15.52 -0.96
N ALA A 409 0.86 14.60 -1.80
CA ALA A 409 2.10 13.85 -1.61
C ALA A 409 2.22 13.18 -0.23
N THR A 410 1.10 12.65 0.28
CA THR A 410 1.02 12.02 1.61
C THR A 410 1.23 10.50 1.55
N ILE A 411 1.67 9.92 2.67
CA ILE A 411 1.76 8.47 2.87
C ILE A 411 0.98 8.08 4.13
N ALA A 412 -0.09 7.32 3.99
CA ALA A 412 -0.85 6.71 5.09
C ALA A 412 -0.76 5.19 5.02
N GLN A 413 0.13 4.59 5.81
CA GLN A 413 0.40 3.15 5.82
C GLN A 413 0.05 2.53 7.17
N GLY A 414 -0.94 1.64 7.20
CA GLY A 414 -1.41 0.95 8.40
C GLY A 414 -2.93 1.00 8.53
N ALA A 415 -3.50 0.09 9.33
CA ALA A 415 -4.95 0.04 9.52
C ALA A 415 -5.44 1.34 10.22
N ALA A 416 -6.36 2.06 9.57
CA ALA A 416 -6.89 3.36 9.97
C ALA A 416 -5.83 4.47 10.14
N ALA A 417 -4.67 4.35 9.49
CA ALA A 417 -3.69 5.44 9.40
C ALA A 417 -4.29 6.64 8.64
N GLU A 418 -3.94 7.86 9.03
CA GLU A 418 -4.48 9.09 8.47
C GLU A 418 -3.39 10.15 8.25
N ALA A 419 -3.10 10.45 6.98
CA ALA A 419 -2.22 11.54 6.58
C ALA A 419 -3.04 12.61 5.86
N ALA A 420 -3.41 13.67 6.60
CA ALA A 420 -4.32 14.71 6.15
C ALA A 420 -3.62 15.98 5.67
N GLY A 421 -2.48 16.34 6.26
CA GLY A 421 -1.71 17.51 5.85
C GLY A 421 -0.78 17.22 4.68
N ASN A 422 -0.52 18.22 3.83
CA ASN A 422 0.33 18.08 2.65
C ASN A 422 1.75 17.65 3.05
N PHE A 423 2.36 16.74 2.27
CA PHE A 423 3.66 16.13 2.55
C PHE A 423 3.72 15.38 3.90
N GLY A 424 2.57 14.99 4.43
CA GLY A 424 2.44 14.28 5.71
C GLY A 424 2.68 12.77 5.58
N ILE A 425 3.25 12.17 6.62
CA ILE A 425 3.54 10.73 6.68
C ILE A 425 2.92 10.15 7.96
N ALA A 426 1.99 9.20 7.81
CA ALA A 426 1.38 8.44 8.90
C ALA A 426 1.63 6.94 8.68
N VAL A 427 2.50 6.35 9.47
CA VAL A 427 2.88 4.92 9.38
C VAL A 427 2.60 4.22 10.71
N GLY A 428 1.65 3.28 10.73
CA GLY A 428 1.21 2.57 11.93
C GLY A 428 -0.30 2.45 12.02
N ARG A 429 -0.79 1.55 12.88
CA ARG A 429 -2.23 1.42 13.13
C ARG A 429 -2.74 2.69 13.82
N ILE A 430 -3.78 3.34 13.29
CA ILE A 430 -4.40 4.57 13.82
C ILE A 430 -3.40 5.74 13.96
N SER A 431 -2.27 5.73 13.26
CA SER A 431 -1.36 6.87 13.24
C SER A 431 -1.98 8.08 12.51
N LYS A 432 -1.65 9.30 12.94
CA LYS A 432 -2.26 10.53 12.42
C LYS A 432 -1.23 11.62 12.16
N ALA A 433 -1.06 12.02 10.91
CA ALA A 433 -0.33 13.21 10.49
C ALA A 433 -1.32 14.27 10.00
N LYS A 434 -1.73 15.18 10.87
CA LYS A 434 -2.89 16.08 10.64
C LYS A 434 -2.53 17.39 9.93
N ALA A 435 -1.26 17.81 9.97
CA ALA A 435 -0.81 19.12 9.48
C ALA A 435 0.27 19.00 8.39
N ASN A 436 0.54 20.09 7.67
CA ASN A 436 1.53 20.07 6.59
C ASN A 436 2.92 19.70 7.13
N TYR A 437 3.65 18.86 6.39
CA TYR A 437 4.97 18.32 6.76
C TYR A 437 5.00 17.52 8.08
N SER A 438 3.84 17.18 8.65
CA SER A 438 3.77 16.42 9.90
C SER A 438 4.05 14.94 9.68
N GLN A 439 4.75 14.32 10.62
CA GLN A 439 5.15 12.91 10.53
C GLN A 439 4.77 12.14 11.79
N ALA A 440 4.09 11.01 11.62
CA ALA A 440 3.63 10.13 12.69
C ALA A 440 4.01 8.67 12.38
N TYR A 441 4.95 8.11 13.15
CA TYR A 441 5.42 6.74 13.03
C TYR A 441 5.11 5.96 14.31
N GLY A 442 4.35 4.87 14.22
CA GLY A 442 4.00 4.01 15.35
C GLY A 442 2.50 3.84 15.55
N ASN A 443 2.12 2.84 16.36
CA ASN A 443 0.72 2.59 16.71
C ASN A 443 0.13 3.78 17.46
N GLU A 444 -0.90 4.42 16.89
CA GLU A 444 -1.60 5.57 17.48
C GLU A 444 -0.70 6.81 17.72
N ALA A 445 0.42 6.90 17.00
CA ALA A 445 1.24 8.12 16.98
C ALA A 445 0.47 9.27 16.34
N THR A 446 0.51 10.46 16.94
CA THR A 446 -0.23 11.63 16.46
C THR A 446 0.69 12.84 16.33
N SER A 447 0.71 13.44 15.14
CA SER A 447 1.45 14.65 14.80
C SER A 447 0.46 15.70 14.30
N SER A 448 0.27 16.78 15.07
CA SER A 448 -0.88 17.70 14.95
C SER A 448 -0.52 19.12 14.46
N THR A 449 0.76 19.52 14.46
CA THR A 449 1.20 20.88 14.03
C THR A 449 2.16 20.82 12.84
N MET A 450 2.34 21.95 12.14
CA MET A 450 3.19 22.01 10.94
C MET A 450 4.62 21.59 11.24
N GLY A 451 5.14 20.60 10.50
CA GLY A 451 6.50 20.09 10.67
C GLY A 451 6.75 19.28 11.96
N SER A 452 5.71 18.97 12.73
CA SER A 452 5.88 18.14 13.94
C SER A 452 6.19 16.67 13.62
N ILE A 453 6.93 16.02 14.52
CA ILE A 453 7.34 14.62 14.40
C ILE A 453 6.87 13.87 15.64
N ALA A 454 6.18 12.76 15.46
CA ALA A 454 5.80 11.81 16.51
C ALA A 454 6.28 10.41 16.12
N MET A 455 7.27 9.88 16.82
CA MET A 455 7.83 8.54 16.58
C MET A 455 7.71 7.68 17.83
N GLY A 456 7.06 6.52 17.71
CA GLY A 456 6.77 5.62 18.82
C GLY A 456 5.26 5.45 19.05
N ALA A 457 4.87 4.30 19.60
CA ALA A 457 3.45 4.07 19.90
C ALA A 457 2.94 5.10 20.91
N LEU A 458 1.76 5.68 20.65
CA LEU A 458 1.13 6.76 21.45
C LEU A 458 1.91 8.08 21.54
N ALA A 459 2.98 8.27 20.76
CA ALA A 459 3.73 9.52 20.74
C ALA A 459 2.86 10.68 20.22
N LYS A 460 3.00 11.86 20.82
CA LYS A 460 2.24 13.07 20.46
C LYS A 460 3.17 14.23 20.16
N GLY A 461 3.24 14.63 18.90
CA GLY A 461 3.91 15.85 18.44
C GLY A 461 2.89 16.94 18.12
N GLY A 462 3.10 18.13 18.65
CA GLY A 462 2.24 19.28 18.44
C GLY A 462 1.06 19.33 19.40
N ASN A 463 0.41 20.49 19.48
CA ASN A 463 -0.84 20.63 20.21
C ASN A 463 -2.01 20.13 19.35
N ASP A 464 -3.03 19.55 20.00
CA ASP A 464 -4.23 19.03 19.32
C ASP A 464 -5.15 20.15 18.76
N ASN A 465 -4.74 21.42 18.89
CA ASN A 465 -5.61 22.58 18.66
C ASN A 465 -5.66 23.10 17.21
N GLY A 466 -5.03 22.42 16.25
CA GLY A 466 -5.33 22.58 14.82
C GLY A 466 -5.09 23.96 14.19
N THR A 467 -4.61 24.95 14.93
CA THR A 467 -4.23 26.26 14.39
C THR A 467 -2.80 26.17 13.84
N ALA A 468 -2.57 26.73 12.65
CA ALA A 468 -1.29 26.83 11.96
C ALA A 468 -0.22 27.62 12.76
N SER A 469 0.19 27.07 13.89
CA SER A 469 1.30 27.55 14.71
C SER A 469 2.61 27.01 14.13
N GLU A 470 3.65 27.83 14.10
CA GLU A 470 5.03 27.47 13.73
C GLU A 470 5.57 26.36 14.67
N GLY A 471 5.23 25.10 14.42
CA GLY A 471 5.28 24.07 15.45
C GLY A 471 6.06 22.81 15.07
N GLY A 472 7.36 22.92 14.79
CA GLY A 472 8.28 21.79 14.55
C GLY A 472 8.66 21.01 15.81
N SER A 473 7.68 20.60 16.62
CA SER A 473 7.92 19.81 17.84
C SER A 473 8.30 18.37 17.52
N VAL A 474 9.14 17.74 18.34
CA VAL A 474 9.67 16.39 18.14
C VAL A 474 9.38 15.52 19.36
N ALA A 475 8.50 14.52 19.20
CA ALA A 475 8.22 13.50 20.20
C ALA A 475 8.77 12.15 19.72
N VAL A 476 9.71 11.55 20.47
CA VAL A 476 10.36 10.29 20.12
C VAL A 476 10.39 9.34 21.32
N GLY A 477 9.78 8.17 21.15
CA GLY A 477 9.66 7.10 22.14
C GLY A 477 8.20 6.81 22.51
N ASN A 478 7.99 5.70 23.22
CA ASN A 478 6.64 5.26 23.57
C ASN A 478 5.95 6.26 24.49
N ALA A 479 4.80 6.79 24.03
CA ALA A 479 3.98 7.82 24.67
C ALA A 479 4.68 9.16 24.96
N ALA A 480 5.80 9.48 24.29
CA ALA A 480 6.46 10.79 24.41
C ALA A 480 5.54 11.93 23.94
N TRP A 481 5.46 13.03 24.69
CA TRP A 481 4.56 14.17 24.41
C TRP A 481 5.34 15.47 24.26
N ALA A 482 5.42 16.00 23.05
CA ALA A 482 6.00 17.30 22.73
C ALA A 482 4.90 18.23 22.19
N THR A 483 4.16 18.90 23.07
CA THR A 483 2.97 19.69 22.70
C THR A 483 3.23 21.19 22.57
N GLY A 484 4.35 21.68 23.12
CA GLY A 484 4.77 23.07 22.95
C GLY A 484 5.38 23.35 21.56
N ASN A 485 5.36 24.59 21.12
CA ASN A 485 5.99 24.99 19.86
C ASN A 485 7.51 24.75 19.92
N ARG A 486 8.07 24.05 18.93
CA ARG A 486 9.50 23.66 18.88
C ARG A 486 9.97 22.87 20.11
N ALA A 487 9.04 22.23 20.84
CA ALA A 487 9.38 21.40 21.98
C ALA A 487 9.95 20.04 21.55
N ILE A 488 10.84 19.46 22.36
CA ILE A 488 11.50 18.18 22.10
C ILE A 488 11.27 17.27 23.30
N ALA A 489 10.59 16.15 23.10
CA ALA A 489 10.41 15.09 24.09
C ALA A 489 11.00 13.78 23.56
N ILE A 490 12.11 13.32 24.14
CA ILE A 490 12.80 12.08 23.73
C ILE A 490 12.89 11.12 24.92
N GLY A 491 12.16 10.02 24.90
CA GLY A 491 12.16 9.02 25.95
C GLY A 491 10.91 8.14 25.92
N SER A 492 10.92 7.08 26.73
CA SER A 492 9.80 6.14 26.81
C SER A 492 9.20 6.10 28.22
N ILE A 493 8.02 5.50 28.34
CA ILE A 493 7.43 5.17 29.64
C ILE A 493 8.39 4.25 30.42
N ARG A 494 8.50 4.49 31.73
CA ARG A 494 9.07 3.52 32.66
C ARG A 494 8.04 2.40 32.90
N PRO A 495 8.27 1.15 32.49
CA PRO A 495 7.37 0.06 32.84
C PRO A 495 7.41 -0.11 34.36
N THR A 496 6.38 0.38 35.05
CA THR A 496 6.10 -0.05 36.41
C THR A 496 5.37 -1.38 36.30
N GLU A 497 5.98 -2.42 36.87
CA GLU A 497 5.40 -3.76 36.92
C GLU A 497 3.96 -3.67 37.44
N GLY A 498 2.98 -4.02 36.60
CA GLY A 498 1.65 -4.41 37.07
C GLY A 498 0.42 -3.64 36.57
N ASN A 499 0.51 -2.54 35.80
CA ASN A 499 -0.72 -1.94 35.25
C ASN A 499 -0.51 -1.14 33.95
N LEU A 500 -0.59 -1.82 32.79
CA LEU A 500 -0.81 -1.16 31.50
C LEU A 500 -2.25 -0.60 31.46
N LYS A 501 -2.52 0.50 32.15
CA LYS A 501 -3.74 1.27 31.91
C LYS A 501 -3.45 2.35 30.87
N TYR A 502 -3.87 2.05 29.65
CA TYR A 502 -3.83 2.93 28.48
C TYR A 502 -4.36 4.34 28.81
N PRO A 503 -3.62 5.43 28.52
CA PRO A 503 -4.12 6.78 28.73
C PRO A 503 -5.14 7.09 27.62
N THR A 504 -6.42 6.82 27.90
CA THR A 504 -7.53 7.24 27.05
C THR A 504 -7.94 8.65 27.43
N GLY A 505 -7.48 9.64 26.66
CA GLY A 505 -8.15 10.94 26.61
C GLY A 505 -7.28 12.14 27.00
N VAL A 506 -7.21 13.06 26.06
CA VAL A 506 -6.96 14.49 26.28
C VAL A 506 -8.15 15.02 27.08
N GLY A 507 -7.91 15.45 28.32
CA GLY A 507 -8.96 15.99 29.18
C GLY A 507 -8.36 16.77 30.34
N ARG A 508 -8.54 18.08 30.31
CA ARG A 508 -8.24 19.03 31.39
C ARG A 508 -9.11 18.68 32.60
N ASP A 509 -8.60 17.93 33.56
CA ASP A 509 -9.25 17.79 34.87
C ASP A 509 -8.74 18.87 35.83
N VAL A 510 -9.51 19.96 35.84
CA VAL A 510 -9.51 20.94 36.91
C VAL A 510 -10.24 20.28 38.09
N ALA A 511 -9.64 20.30 39.29
CA ALA A 511 -10.32 20.28 40.60
C ALA A 511 -10.23 19.07 41.57
N THR A 512 -9.23 18.18 41.55
CA THR A 512 -9.09 17.20 42.67
C THR A 512 -7.70 16.93 43.24
N GLY A 513 -6.62 17.55 42.76
CA GLY A 513 -5.33 17.52 43.48
C GLY A 513 -4.69 16.14 43.68
N LEU A 514 -5.14 15.09 42.98
CA LEU A 514 -4.41 13.83 42.83
C LEU A 514 -3.77 13.80 41.44
N GLN A 515 -2.44 13.98 41.39
CA GLN A 515 -1.67 13.87 40.16
C GLN A 515 -1.75 12.44 39.63
N GLY A 516 -2.41 12.25 38.50
CA GLY A 516 -2.29 11.02 37.70
C GLY A 516 -0.82 10.83 37.32
N THR A 517 -0.23 9.73 37.77
CA THR A 517 1.18 9.37 37.52
C THR A 517 1.38 8.89 36.08
N ASP A 518 1.31 9.79 35.11
CA ASP A 518 1.63 9.50 33.71
C ASP A 518 3.15 9.56 33.49
N TYR A 519 3.87 8.44 33.63
CA TYR A 519 5.34 8.37 33.54
C TYR A 519 5.93 8.54 32.12
N ASN A 520 5.28 9.30 31.24
CA ASN A 520 5.82 9.62 29.92
C ASN A 520 6.80 10.81 29.96
N THR A 521 7.65 10.88 28.94
CA THR A 521 8.51 12.04 28.69
C THR A 521 7.65 13.18 28.14
N GLN A 522 7.69 14.36 28.76
CA GLN A 522 6.82 15.49 28.41
C GLN A 522 7.61 16.79 28.22
N ALA A 523 7.42 17.45 27.09
CA ALA A 523 7.85 18.82 26.83
C ALA A 523 6.62 19.62 26.39
N THR A 524 5.95 20.27 27.34
CA THR A 524 4.61 20.86 27.12
C THR A 524 4.66 22.36 26.83
N ALA A 525 5.75 23.03 27.23
CA ALA A 525 5.96 24.45 26.98
C ALA A 525 6.76 24.74 25.70
N ASN A 526 6.71 25.98 25.21
CA ASN A 526 7.42 26.40 24.01
C ASN A 526 8.94 26.32 24.21
N GLN A 527 9.66 25.81 23.21
CA GLN A 527 11.12 25.60 23.23
C GLN A 527 11.61 24.74 24.42
N ALA A 528 10.73 23.93 25.01
CA ALA A 528 11.08 23.01 26.08
C ALA A 528 11.77 21.76 25.54
N ILE A 529 12.81 21.28 26.24
CA ILE A 529 13.50 20.03 25.93
C ILE A 529 13.35 19.10 27.13
N ALA A 530 12.86 17.88 26.90
CA ALA A 530 12.78 16.81 27.89
C ALA A 530 13.38 15.53 27.30
N VAL A 531 14.44 15.02 27.92
CA VAL A 531 15.16 13.81 27.46
C VAL A 531 15.30 12.81 28.61
N GLY A 532 14.79 11.59 28.42
CA GLY A 532 14.85 10.51 29.40
C GLY A 532 13.47 10.05 29.88
N SER A 533 13.42 8.84 30.43
CA SER A 533 12.18 8.21 30.90
C SER A 533 11.52 9.04 32.00
N GLY A 534 10.27 9.49 31.79
CA GLY A 534 9.55 10.31 32.76
C GLY A 534 10.10 11.73 32.97
N ALA A 535 11.04 12.19 32.13
CA ALA A 535 11.52 13.57 32.16
C ALA A 535 10.40 14.54 31.80
N ARG A 536 10.24 15.64 32.54
CA ARG A 536 9.15 16.62 32.32
C ARG A 536 9.64 18.05 32.32
N THR A 537 9.30 18.79 31.26
CA THR A 537 9.58 20.22 31.13
C THR A 537 8.29 20.96 30.84
N GLU A 538 7.81 21.71 31.82
CA GLU A 538 6.56 22.48 31.77
C GLU A 538 6.80 24.00 31.69
N ALA A 539 8.06 24.44 31.79
CA ALA A 539 8.48 25.83 31.65
C ALA A 539 9.09 26.11 30.26
N GLN A 540 8.99 27.36 29.79
CA GLN A 540 9.48 27.76 28.46
C GLN A 540 11.01 27.76 28.41
N ASN A 541 11.64 27.63 27.23
CA ASN A 541 13.10 27.74 27.06
C ASN A 541 13.94 26.91 28.07
N SER A 542 13.41 25.76 28.48
CA SER A 542 13.95 24.97 29.59
C SER A 542 14.44 23.61 29.13
N ILE A 543 15.41 23.04 29.86
CA ILE A 543 16.04 21.77 29.52
C ILE A 543 15.94 20.82 30.71
N THR A 544 15.37 19.66 30.47
CA THR A 544 15.29 18.57 31.43
C THR A 544 15.92 17.32 30.83
N MET A 545 16.92 16.74 31.49
CA MET A 545 17.61 15.53 31.03
C MET A 545 17.82 14.55 32.18
N GLY A 546 17.34 13.32 32.04
CA GLY A 546 17.49 12.27 33.05
C GLY A 546 16.17 11.58 33.39
N THR A 547 16.25 10.41 34.04
CA THR A 547 15.03 9.69 34.47
C THR A 547 14.33 10.49 35.57
N ASN A 548 13.03 10.76 35.40
CA ASN A 548 12.20 11.55 36.33
C ASN A 548 12.73 12.97 36.64
N ALA A 549 13.66 13.50 35.84
CA ALA A 549 14.08 14.89 35.98
C ALA A 549 12.89 15.81 35.67
N LYS A 550 12.80 16.97 36.33
CA LYS A 550 11.62 17.85 36.19
C LYS A 550 11.94 19.33 36.30
N VAL A 551 11.47 20.12 35.33
CA VAL A 551 11.34 21.58 35.43
C VAL A 551 9.84 21.92 35.38
N ASP A 552 9.32 22.44 36.49
CA ASP A 552 7.91 22.80 36.67
C ASP A 552 7.53 24.09 35.96
N ALA A 553 6.26 24.21 35.55
CA ALA A 553 5.72 25.47 35.07
C ALA A 553 5.84 26.57 36.14
N THR A 554 6.19 27.78 35.73
CA THR A 554 6.38 28.88 36.67
C THR A 554 5.09 29.26 37.38
N ALA A 555 5.14 29.35 38.70
CA ALA A 555 4.07 29.81 39.58
C ALA A 555 3.96 31.34 39.49
N ASN A 556 2.93 31.81 38.80
CA ASN A 556 2.64 33.25 38.69
C ASN A 556 2.31 33.85 40.06
N GLY A 557 2.88 35.02 40.37
CA GLY A 557 2.64 35.75 41.62
C GLY A 557 3.45 35.26 42.83
N TYR A 558 4.39 34.32 42.64
CA TYR A 558 5.26 33.86 43.73
C TYR A 558 6.20 34.97 44.20
N THR A 559 6.32 35.17 45.52
CA THR A 559 7.13 36.24 46.11
C THR A 559 8.32 35.70 46.88
N TYR A 560 9.48 36.33 46.72
CA TYR A 560 10.69 36.06 47.51
C TYR A 560 11.33 37.36 47.99
N GLN A 561 12.28 37.27 48.94
CA GLN A 561 12.98 38.42 49.49
C GLN A 561 14.39 38.52 48.89
N LYS A 562 14.74 39.71 48.42
CA LYS A 562 16.06 40.11 47.94
C LYS A 562 16.60 41.18 48.89
N THR A 563 17.88 41.20 49.22
CA THR A 563 18.52 42.30 49.95
C THR A 563 19.16 43.27 48.95
N ASN A 564 18.72 44.53 48.94
CA ASN A 564 19.28 45.53 48.03
C ASN A 564 20.67 46.01 48.47
N ASN A 565 21.31 46.85 47.65
CA ASN A 565 22.67 47.39 47.90
C ASN A 565 22.79 48.20 49.21
N SER A 566 21.67 48.55 49.84
CA SER A 566 21.63 49.25 51.14
C SER A 566 21.34 48.32 52.33
N GLY A 567 21.30 47.00 52.11
CA GLY A 567 21.01 46.02 53.16
C GLY A 567 19.53 45.88 53.52
N VAL A 568 18.62 46.45 52.72
CA VAL A 568 17.16 46.40 52.96
C VAL A 568 16.53 45.25 52.18
N LYS A 569 15.64 44.48 52.82
CA LYS A 569 14.88 43.42 52.17
C LYS A 569 13.77 43.97 51.26
N GLU A 570 13.90 43.76 49.96
CA GLU A 570 12.92 44.00 48.90
C GLU A 570 12.13 42.73 48.57
N THR A 571 10.81 42.87 48.43
CA THR A 571 9.96 41.75 48.00
C THR A 571 9.86 41.73 46.47
N LEU A 572 10.22 40.59 45.90
CA LEU A 572 10.31 40.38 44.47
C LEU A 572 9.31 39.33 44.01
N THR A 573 8.57 39.61 42.94
CA THR A 573 7.45 38.76 42.49
C THR A 573 7.73 38.20 41.10
N LEU A 574 7.59 36.89 40.94
CA LEU A 574 7.64 36.23 39.64
C LEU A 574 6.32 36.50 38.90
N SER A 575 6.40 36.94 37.65
CA SER A 575 5.23 37.19 36.81
C SER A 575 5.36 36.48 35.47
N THR A 576 4.26 35.89 35.01
CA THR A 576 4.14 35.35 33.64
C THR A 576 3.61 36.40 32.65
N ASP A 577 3.48 37.66 33.07
CA ASP A 577 2.96 38.77 32.24
C ASP A 577 4.07 39.26 31.27
N PRO A 578 3.84 39.25 29.94
CA PRO A 578 4.87 39.57 28.94
C PRO A 578 5.36 41.03 28.92
N ILE A 579 4.79 41.91 29.75
CA ILE A 579 5.20 43.32 29.85
C ILE A 579 5.68 43.57 31.28
N PRO A 580 7.00 43.79 31.51
CA PRO A 580 7.50 44.12 32.83
C PRO A 580 6.94 45.48 33.24
N ARG A 581 5.99 45.49 34.18
CA ARG A 581 5.51 46.72 34.80
C ARG A 581 6.51 47.15 35.86
N SER A 582 7.16 48.30 35.65
CA SER A 582 7.88 49.00 36.72
C SER A 582 6.87 49.37 37.81
N GLY A 583 7.06 48.82 39.02
CA GLY A 583 6.08 48.90 40.09
C GLY A 583 5.96 50.29 40.71
N ILE A 584 4.73 50.74 40.95
CA ILE A 584 4.36 51.96 41.69
C ILE A 584 4.49 51.76 43.23
N ASN A 585 4.82 50.54 43.70
CA ASN A 585 4.75 50.13 45.13
C ASN A 585 5.99 49.34 45.67
N ASN A 586 7.23 49.67 45.27
CA ASN A 586 8.47 48.98 45.73
C ASN A 586 8.56 47.46 45.47
N ARG A 587 7.77 46.92 44.53
CA ARG A 587 7.79 45.49 44.15
C ARG A 587 8.38 45.34 42.75
N THR A 588 9.57 44.74 42.67
CA THR A 588 10.23 44.42 41.41
C THR A 588 9.59 43.16 40.83
N THR A 589 9.57 43.00 39.51
CA THR A 589 8.91 41.87 38.83
C THR A 589 9.92 41.16 37.92
N TYR A 590 10.04 39.83 38.01
CA TYR A 590 10.98 39.05 37.19
C TYR A 590 10.23 38.21 36.16
N ASP A 591 10.84 38.07 34.98
CA ASP A 591 10.30 37.25 33.90
C ASP A 591 10.35 35.77 34.30
N ALA A 592 9.18 35.15 34.34
CA ALA A 592 9.01 33.73 34.60
C ALA A 592 9.51 32.92 33.41
N GLY A 593 10.21 31.80 33.63
CA GLY A 593 10.07 30.70 32.67
C GLY A 593 11.22 29.76 32.41
N ASN A 594 12.45 29.98 32.87
CA ASN A 594 13.59 29.20 32.35
C ASN A 594 14.28 28.36 33.44
N GLY A 595 14.66 27.12 33.14
CA GLY A 595 15.39 26.26 34.08
C GLY A 595 16.11 25.10 33.40
N ILE A 596 17.17 24.60 34.05
CA ILE A 596 17.94 23.44 33.60
C ILE A 596 17.95 22.39 34.71
N ALA A 597 17.34 21.24 34.50
CA ALA A 597 17.40 20.08 35.39
C ALA A 597 18.10 18.91 34.69
N ILE A 598 19.30 18.51 35.13
CA ILE A 598 20.07 17.42 34.52
C ILE A 598 20.49 16.40 35.57
N GLY A 599 20.01 15.17 35.45
CA GLY A 599 20.29 14.07 36.38
C GLY A 599 19.01 13.37 36.85
N ARG A 600 19.13 12.12 37.30
CA ARG A 600 17.99 11.35 37.79
C ARG A 600 17.32 12.08 38.98
N ASP A 601 16.01 12.24 38.92
CA ASP A 601 15.19 12.95 39.93
C ASP A 601 15.67 14.39 40.23
N SER A 602 16.45 15.02 39.33
CA SER A 602 16.81 16.43 39.45
C SER A 602 15.58 17.31 39.26
N HIS A 603 15.47 18.41 40.00
CA HIS A 603 14.26 19.20 40.04
C HIS A 603 14.52 20.70 40.14
N VAL A 604 13.84 21.45 39.27
CA VAL A 604 13.70 22.91 39.34
C VAL A 604 12.21 23.19 39.55
N THR A 605 11.86 23.75 40.71
CA THR A 605 10.46 23.99 41.07
C THR A 605 9.87 25.18 40.35
N GLY A 606 8.54 25.25 40.28
CA GLY A 606 7.81 26.33 39.60
C GLY A 606 7.97 27.69 40.28
N LYS A 607 8.55 27.74 41.49
CA LYS A 607 8.76 28.95 42.27
C LYS A 607 10.18 29.53 42.08
N THR A 608 10.78 29.23 40.93
CA THR A 608 12.13 29.67 40.54
C THR A 608 12.11 30.28 39.13
N THR A 609 13.20 30.94 38.73
CA THR A 609 13.47 31.34 37.33
C THR A 609 14.98 31.39 37.11
N SER A 610 15.45 31.03 35.92
CA SER A 610 16.87 30.92 35.54
C SER A 610 17.72 30.02 36.45
N ALA A 611 17.12 28.99 37.05
CA ALA A 611 17.79 28.09 37.98
C ALA A 611 18.41 26.88 37.27
N ILE A 612 19.54 26.41 37.79
CA ILE A 612 20.28 25.24 37.29
C ILE A 612 20.35 24.20 38.41
N ALA A 613 19.87 22.99 38.16
CA ALA A 613 19.96 21.82 39.04
C ALA A 613 20.61 20.66 38.29
N ILE A 614 21.90 20.41 38.49
CA ILE A 614 22.67 19.37 37.80
C ILE A 614 23.19 18.35 38.82
N GLY A 615 22.72 17.12 38.75
CA GLY A 615 23.12 16.02 39.61
C GLY A 615 21.95 15.13 39.98
N ASN A 616 22.27 13.93 40.47
CA ASN A 616 21.25 13.02 40.99
C ASN A 616 20.50 13.64 42.17
N SER A 617 19.19 13.85 42.05
CA SER A 617 18.36 14.49 43.08
C SER A 617 18.83 15.92 43.45
N ALA A 618 19.50 16.61 42.53
CA ALA A 618 19.80 18.04 42.70
C ALA A 618 18.50 18.85 42.69
N LEU A 619 18.32 19.79 43.61
CA LEU A 619 17.06 20.49 43.83
C LEU A 619 17.25 22.01 43.92
N ALA A 620 16.80 22.73 42.89
CA ALA A 620 16.53 24.16 42.98
C ALA A 620 15.10 24.36 43.48
N ASP A 621 14.96 24.53 44.79
CA ASP A 621 13.70 24.56 45.52
C ASP A 621 13.08 25.98 45.55
N ASP A 622 11.95 26.11 46.23
CA ASP A 622 11.25 27.36 46.50
C ASP A 622 12.20 28.52 46.85
N GLY A 623 12.26 29.55 45.99
CA GLY A 623 13.11 30.73 46.19
C GLY A 623 14.48 30.70 45.50
N ALA A 624 14.84 29.59 44.85
CA ALA A 624 16.12 29.42 44.13
C ALA A 624 16.20 30.18 42.79
N VAL A 625 15.92 31.48 42.79
CA VAL A 625 15.98 32.32 41.57
C VAL A 625 17.42 32.58 41.16
N ALA A 626 17.77 32.32 39.89
CA ALA A 626 19.12 32.40 39.35
C ALA A 626 20.15 31.58 40.17
N ALA A 627 19.70 30.50 40.81
CA ALA A 627 20.56 29.64 41.61
C ALA A 627 21.33 28.63 40.75
N THR A 628 22.56 28.32 41.14
CA THR A 628 23.37 27.25 40.56
C THR A 628 23.53 26.11 41.57
N VAL A 629 22.85 25.00 41.35
CA VAL A 629 22.84 23.81 42.20
C VAL A 629 23.49 22.65 41.44
N ILE A 630 24.69 22.23 41.82
CA ILE A 630 25.46 21.20 41.10
C ILE A 630 26.00 20.15 42.08
N GLY A 631 25.55 18.90 41.97
CA GLY A 631 26.00 17.80 42.82
C GLY A 631 24.86 16.86 43.20
N ALA A 632 25.19 15.62 43.57
CA ALA A 632 24.18 14.65 44.00
C ALA A 632 23.55 15.10 45.33
N GLY A 633 22.22 15.29 45.35
CA GLY A 633 21.48 15.79 46.51
C GLY A 633 21.79 17.24 46.90
N ALA A 634 22.50 18.00 46.06
CA ALA A 634 22.72 19.42 46.29
C ALA A 634 21.37 20.16 46.26
N SER A 635 21.19 21.15 47.12
CA SER A 635 19.94 21.92 47.19
C SER A 635 20.17 23.40 47.49
N SER A 636 19.34 24.24 46.88
CA SER A 636 19.25 25.65 47.26
C SER A 636 17.78 26.11 47.31
N LYS A 637 17.51 27.02 48.25
CA LYS A 637 16.23 27.73 48.45
C LYS A 637 16.36 29.25 48.28
N SER A 638 17.44 29.72 47.64
CA SER A 638 17.83 31.12 47.72
C SER A 638 18.23 31.79 46.41
N VAL A 639 18.09 33.12 46.36
CA VAL A 639 18.34 33.98 45.21
C VAL A 639 19.83 34.12 44.93
N SER A 640 20.22 34.02 43.65
CA SER A 640 21.59 34.18 43.15
C SER A 640 22.60 33.35 43.94
N SER A 641 22.15 32.19 44.44
CA SER A 641 22.92 31.32 45.31
C SER A 641 23.69 30.27 44.53
N VAL A 642 24.73 29.72 45.15
CA VAL A 642 25.57 28.68 44.55
C VAL A 642 25.70 27.53 45.54
N ALA A 643 25.20 26.34 45.19
CA ALA A 643 25.35 25.10 45.97
C ALA A 643 26.06 24.06 45.10
N ILE A 644 27.38 23.88 45.28
CA ILE A 644 28.20 22.99 44.46
C ILE A 644 28.87 21.92 45.33
N GLY A 645 28.52 20.65 45.12
CA GLY A 645 29.04 19.49 45.84
C GLY A 645 27.95 18.51 46.24
N THR A 646 28.32 17.26 46.52
CA THR A 646 27.37 16.25 47.04
C THR A 646 26.74 16.77 48.33
N THR A 647 25.41 16.80 48.38
CA THR A 647 24.60 17.32 49.51
C THR A 647 24.96 18.74 49.96
N ALA A 648 25.56 19.57 49.10
CA ALA A 648 25.76 20.99 49.39
C ALA A 648 24.38 21.68 49.53
N ASN A 649 24.21 22.52 50.55
CA ASN A 649 22.89 23.03 50.92
C ASN A 649 22.92 24.53 51.23
N VAL A 650 22.11 25.32 50.52
CA VAL A 650 21.87 26.74 50.82
C VAL A 650 20.41 26.91 51.22
N GLN A 651 20.15 27.08 52.52
CA GLN A 651 18.78 27.19 53.04
C GLN A 651 18.15 28.57 52.82
N GLY A 652 18.95 29.61 52.61
CA GLY A 652 18.50 30.99 52.41
C GLY A 652 19.67 31.98 52.30
N GLY A 653 19.35 33.26 52.10
CA GLY A 653 20.32 34.35 51.98
C GLY A 653 20.69 34.67 50.53
N GLU A 654 20.52 35.92 50.11
CA GLU A 654 20.91 36.33 48.76
C GLU A 654 22.43 36.22 48.57
N GLY A 655 22.85 35.68 47.43
CA GLY A 655 24.27 35.55 47.10
C GLY A 655 25.01 34.54 47.98
N ALA A 656 24.28 33.69 48.73
CA ALA A 656 24.89 32.67 49.57
C ALA A 656 25.55 31.57 48.72
N VAL A 657 26.76 31.17 49.13
CA VAL A 657 27.63 30.22 48.43
C VAL A 657 27.98 29.07 49.37
N ALA A 658 27.74 27.83 48.94
CA ALA A 658 28.17 26.59 49.57
C ALA A 658 28.88 25.71 48.54
N VAL A 659 30.20 25.58 48.66
CA VAL A 659 31.05 24.82 47.72
C VAL A 659 31.85 23.77 48.48
N GLY A 660 31.52 22.50 48.27
CA GLY A 660 32.12 21.34 48.94
C GLY A 660 31.08 20.27 49.32
N SER A 661 31.51 19.02 49.52
CA SER A 661 30.61 17.95 49.96
C SER A 661 30.03 18.29 51.35
N GLY A 662 28.70 18.37 51.48
CA GLY A 662 28.03 18.75 52.72
C GLY A 662 28.28 20.19 53.19
N ALA A 663 28.86 21.06 52.34
CA ALA A 663 28.97 22.49 52.66
C ALA A 663 27.57 23.09 52.83
N THR A 664 27.34 23.86 53.88
CA THR A 664 26.00 24.30 54.27
C THR A 664 25.94 25.77 54.70
N VAL A 665 24.99 26.52 54.15
CA VAL A 665 24.51 27.78 54.72
C VAL A 665 23.16 27.47 55.36
N THR A 666 23.10 27.51 56.70
CA THR A 666 22.01 26.88 57.47
C THR A 666 20.76 27.74 57.64
N GLY A 667 20.81 29.01 57.27
CA GLY A 667 19.70 29.95 57.47
C GLY A 667 19.67 31.02 56.39
N ASN A 668 18.83 32.04 56.61
CA ASN A 668 18.67 33.14 55.67
C ASN A 668 19.79 34.18 55.84
N TYR A 669 20.99 33.85 55.37
CA TYR A 669 22.22 34.61 55.62
C TYR A 669 22.79 35.17 54.32
N ASP A 670 22.51 36.45 54.05
CA ASP A 670 23.00 37.13 52.86
C ASP A 670 24.54 37.15 52.81
N ASN A 671 25.10 36.95 51.61
CA ASN A 671 26.54 36.91 51.33
C ASN A 671 27.33 35.90 52.19
N ALA A 672 26.68 34.88 52.74
CA ALA A 672 27.35 33.79 53.44
C ALA A 672 28.15 32.91 52.48
N SER A 673 29.38 32.55 52.84
CA SER A 673 30.31 31.80 51.98
C SER A 673 30.93 30.61 52.71
N ALA A 674 30.46 29.40 52.42
CA ALA A 674 31.01 28.15 52.93
C ALA A 674 31.82 27.44 51.83
N PHE A 675 33.15 27.37 51.99
CA PHE A 675 34.08 26.72 51.06
C PHE A 675 34.83 25.59 51.77
N GLY A 676 34.52 24.34 51.44
CA GLY A 676 35.16 23.14 51.99
C GLY A 676 34.17 22.03 52.36
N SER A 677 34.63 20.79 52.44
CA SER A 677 33.79 19.65 52.85
C SER A 677 33.26 19.86 54.28
N GLY A 678 31.94 19.87 54.46
CA GLY A 678 31.28 20.13 55.74
C GLY A 678 31.47 21.55 56.29
N ALA A 679 31.98 22.51 55.50
CA ALA A 679 32.06 23.90 55.91
C ALA A 679 30.65 24.45 56.17
N THR A 680 30.47 25.20 57.26
CA THR A 680 29.15 25.67 57.70
C THR A 680 29.15 27.16 58.01
N VAL A 681 28.20 27.90 57.48
CA VAL A 681 27.98 29.32 57.83
C VAL A 681 26.60 29.48 58.47
N ASN A 682 26.59 30.04 59.68
CA ASN A 682 25.41 30.19 60.52
C ASN A 682 25.02 31.66 60.78
N LYS A 683 25.62 32.63 60.07
CA LYS A 683 25.31 34.07 60.18
C LYS A 683 25.57 34.81 58.86
N THR A 684 24.90 35.96 58.68
CA THR A 684 25.06 36.88 57.52
C THR A 684 26.49 37.39 57.38
N ASN A 685 26.97 37.54 56.15
CA ASN A 685 28.34 37.94 55.79
C ASN A 685 29.45 37.02 56.37
N GLY A 686 29.11 35.83 56.86
CA GLY A 686 30.10 34.88 57.38
C GLY A 686 30.86 34.16 56.27
N THR A 687 32.16 33.95 56.44
CA THR A 687 33.02 33.21 55.49
C THR A 687 33.72 32.05 56.19
N ALA A 688 33.36 30.80 55.86
CA ALA A 688 34.05 29.59 56.32
C ALA A 688 34.89 29.02 55.18
N LEU A 689 36.22 29.02 55.32
CA LEU A 689 37.17 28.55 54.31
C LEU A 689 38.03 27.40 54.88
N GLY A 690 37.61 26.16 54.63
CA GLY A 690 38.28 24.94 55.09
C GLY A 690 37.31 23.80 55.40
N ALA A 691 37.80 22.55 55.37
CA ALA A 691 36.97 21.39 55.72
C ALA A 691 36.49 21.46 57.18
N GLY A 692 35.16 21.41 57.38
CA GLY A 692 34.54 21.55 58.69
C GLY A 692 34.74 22.91 59.36
N ALA A 693 35.18 23.95 58.63
CA ALA A 693 35.26 25.30 59.18
C ALA A 693 33.84 25.85 59.46
N GLN A 694 33.66 26.59 60.54
CA GLN A 694 32.35 27.10 60.96
C GLN A 694 32.40 28.58 61.34
N THR A 695 31.40 29.35 60.90
CA THR A 695 31.20 30.73 61.33
C THR A 695 29.85 30.90 62.01
N ASN A 696 29.87 31.32 63.27
CA ASN A 696 28.71 31.48 64.15
C ASN A 696 28.47 32.96 64.55
N VAL A 697 29.30 33.88 64.06
CA VAL A 697 29.18 35.34 64.24
C VAL A 697 28.90 36.03 62.91
N ARG A 698 28.15 37.14 62.92
CA ARG A 698 27.96 37.99 61.73
C ARG A 698 29.33 38.48 61.23
N GLY A 699 29.56 38.55 59.92
CA GLY A 699 30.83 39.04 59.33
C GLY A 699 32.11 38.27 59.72
N GLY A 700 32.02 37.14 60.44
CA GLY A 700 33.20 36.38 60.87
C GLY A 700 33.82 35.59 59.73
N VAL A 701 35.15 35.40 59.80
CA VAL A 701 35.92 34.62 58.83
C VAL A 701 36.62 33.48 59.56
N ALA A 702 36.23 32.22 59.31
CA ALA A 702 36.93 31.04 59.80
C ALA A 702 37.86 30.50 58.70
N ILE A 703 39.18 30.56 58.91
CA ILE A 703 40.20 30.16 57.93
C ILE A 703 40.93 28.91 58.41
N GLY A 704 40.90 27.85 57.60
CA GLY A 704 41.51 26.56 57.87
C GLY A 704 40.52 25.50 58.35
N ALA A 705 40.88 24.22 58.16
CA ALA A 705 40.02 23.10 58.54
C ALA A 705 39.68 23.14 60.05
N LEU A 706 38.41 22.91 60.39
CA LEU A 706 37.89 22.90 61.77
C LEU A 706 38.07 24.21 62.57
N SER A 707 38.36 25.32 61.89
CA SER A 707 38.36 26.65 62.52
C SER A 707 36.94 27.06 62.88
N GLN A 708 36.75 27.70 64.02
CA GLN A 708 35.45 28.18 64.50
C GLN A 708 35.54 29.67 64.82
N ALA A 709 34.68 30.48 64.20
CA ALA A 709 34.50 31.88 64.54
C ALA A 709 33.20 32.01 65.37
N ASP A 710 33.34 31.90 66.69
CA ASP A 710 32.22 31.84 67.64
C ASP A 710 31.96 33.16 68.36
N GLU A 711 30.69 33.40 68.70
CA GLU A 711 30.31 34.47 69.62
C GLU A 711 30.87 34.08 70.99
N ARG A 712 31.78 34.89 71.54
CA ARG A 712 32.29 34.66 72.89
C ARG A 712 31.12 34.79 73.86
N SER A 713 30.65 33.67 74.38
CA SER A 713 29.51 33.60 75.31
C SER A 713 29.79 34.46 76.55
N GLY A 714 29.02 35.53 76.75
CA GLY A 714 28.81 36.10 78.08
C GLY A 714 29.74 37.22 78.57
N ALA A 715 30.09 38.22 77.74
CA ALA A 715 30.47 39.54 78.26
C ALA A 715 30.19 40.62 77.21
N GLY A 716 29.51 41.69 77.61
CA GLY A 716 29.45 42.92 76.83
C GLY A 716 30.86 43.44 76.58
N GLU A 717 31.07 43.98 75.38
CA GLU A 717 32.31 44.61 74.90
C GLU A 717 33.55 43.70 74.88
N SER A 718 34.06 43.41 73.68
CA SER A 718 35.40 42.83 73.52
C SER A 718 36.46 43.88 73.86
N THR A 719 36.69 44.15 75.15
CA THR A 719 37.84 44.95 75.58
C THR A 719 39.10 44.15 75.25
N GLY A 720 40.05 44.74 74.50
CA GLY A 720 41.36 44.13 74.25
C GLY A 720 42.08 43.75 75.55
N PHE A 721 43.18 43.00 75.49
CA PHE A 721 43.97 42.73 76.70
C PHE A 721 44.72 44.01 77.11
N HIS A 722 44.29 44.67 78.19
CA HIS A 722 45.02 45.78 78.81
C HIS A 722 45.82 45.29 80.02
N ALA A 723 47.11 45.62 80.08
CA ALA A 723 48.02 45.16 81.14
C ALA A 723 47.76 45.80 82.54
N ALA A 724 46.88 46.79 82.65
CA ALA A 724 46.63 47.54 83.88
C ALA A 724 45.21 47.28 84.44
N ASN A 725 44.99 46.07 85.00
CA ASN A 725 44.13 45.81 86.17
C ASN A 725 44.01 44.29 86.41
N ARG A 726 45.04 43.72 87.03
CA ARG A 726 44.83 42.55 87.90
C ARG A 726 44.80 43.08 89.33
N THR A 727 43.82 42.65 90.10
CA THR A 727 43.57 42.93 91.53
C THR A 727 42.67 44.15 91.81
N ARG A 728 41.35 43.96 91.70
CA ARG A 728 40.39 44.18 92.82
C ARG A 728 38.96 43.79 92.42
N GLU A 729 38.52 42.71 93.04
CA GLU A 729 37.13 42.32 93.30
C GLU A 729 36.35 43.50 93.92
N TYR A 730 35.17 43.88 93.39
CA TYR A 730 34.07 44.65 94.06
C TYR A 730 32.97 44.88 92.98
N GLN A 731 31.76 44.30 93.06
CA GLN A 731 30.61 44.70 93.90
C GLN A 731 30.48 46.22 94.08
N GLY A 732 29.43 46.83 93.49
CA GLY A 732 28.81 48.07 93.96
C GLY A 732 29.57 49.41 93.80
N GLU A 733 28.94 50.31 93.04
CA GLU A 733 28.91 51.78 93.19
C GLU A 733 30.18 52.66 93.16
N ASN A 734 30.24 53.46 92.09
CA ASN A 734 30.49 54.92 92.02
C ASN A 734 31.86 55.56 92.38
N LYS A 735 32.30 56.38 91.42
CA LYS A 735 33.02 57.68 91.47
C LYS A 735 34.50 57.73 91.89
N GLY A 736 35.33 57.93 90.86
CA GLY A 736 36.03 59.21 90.67
C GLY A 736 37.43 59.35 91.25
N LEU A 737 38.45 59.29 90.39
CA LEU A 737 39.64 60.15 90.41
C LEU A 737 40.21 60.22 88.99
N ALA A 738 40.39 61.44 88.50
CA ALA A 738 40.87 61.76 87.17
C ALA A 738 42.40 61.88 87.18
N ASP A 739 43.08 61.08 86.35
CA ASP A 739 44.48 61.31 85.96
C ASP A 739 44.63 61.24 84.43
N ASN A 740 45.17 62.33 83.90
CA ASN A 740 45.17 62.75 82.50
C ASN A 740 46.27 62.05 81.66
N ASN A 741 46.18 60.73 81.45
CA ASN A 741 46.94 60.08 80.38
C ASN A 741 46.34 58.74 79.88
N LEU A 742 45.06 58.48 80.15
CA LEU A 742 44.40 57.20 79.82
C LEU A 742 43.66 57.18 78.45
N GLN A 743 43.97 58.11 77.54
CA GLN A 743 43.31 58.21 76.23
C GLN A 743 43.98 57.39 75.10
N LEU A 744 44.99 56.56 75.38
CA LEU A 744 45.70 55.87 74.28
C LEU A 744 45.08 54.52 73.84
N PHE A 745 44.14 53.92 74.57
CA PHE A 745 43.60 52.61 74.19
C PHE A 745 42.11 52.37 74.49
N HIS A 746 41.36 53.38 74.94
CA HIS A 746 39.90 53.30 74.95
C HIS A 746 39.36 53.77 73.60
N ALA A 747 39.46 52.88 72.61
CA ALA A 747 38.46 52.85 71.55
C ALA A 747 37.40 51.87 72.03
N ASP A 748 36.36 52.40 72.68
CA ASP A 748 35.07 51.74 72.71
C ASP A 748 34.76 51.35 71.25
N ILE A 749 34.83 50.06 70.93
CA ILE A 749 34.24 49.54 69.69
C ILE A 749 32.74 49.62 69.93
N ALA A 750 32.21 50.83 69.83
CA ALA A 750 30.81 51.15 70.04
C ALA A 750 30.00 50.50 68.91
N GLY A 751 29.31 49.40 69.25
CA GLY A 751 28.36 48.68 68.41
C GLY A 751 29.03 47.86 67.31
N GLY A 752 28.84 46.56 67.16
CA GLY A 752 27.77 45.65 67.58
C GLY A 752 27.85 44.52 66.55
N ASP A 753 28.09 43.29 67.01
CA ASP A 753 28.01 42.04 66.26
C ASP A 753 28.56 42.05 64.80
N ALA A 754 29.88 42.06 64.56
CA ALA A 754 30.48 41.36 63.40
C ALA A 754 31.99 41.58 63.18
N GLY A 755 32.75 40.53 62.80
CA GLY A 755 33.99 40.70 62.03
C GLY A 755 35.27 39.95 62.45
N MET A 756 35.24 38.98 63.38
CA MET A 756 36.49 38.31 63.79
C MET A 756 37.04 37.36 62.71
N VAL A 757 38.37 37.33 62.54
CA VAL A 757 39.06 36.30 61.75
C VAL A 757 39.58 35.22 62.69
N SER A 758 38.98 34.03 62.67
CA SER A 758 39.46 32.86 63.41
C SER A 758 40.31 31.98 62.51
N VAL A 759 41.54 31.69 62.94
CA VAL A 759 42.45 30.73 62.28
C VAL A 759 42.47 29.36 62.99
N GLY A 760 41.56 29.11 63.94
CA GLY A 760 41.58 27.93 64.81
C GLY A 760 40.30 27.72 65.62
N SER A 761 40.38 26.91 66.68
CA SER A 761 39.34 26.65 67.68
C SER A 761 40.01 26.34 69.03
N ASP A 762 39.24 26.06 70.09
CA ASP A 762 39.80 25.79 71.43
C ASP A 762 40.86 24.68 71.45
N GLY A 763 40.71 23.67 70.58
CA GLY A 763 41.65 22.56 70.42
C GLY A 763 42.64 22.69 69.26
N ILE A 764 42.49 23.69 68.38
CA ILE A 764 43.28 23.83 67.15
C ILE A 764 43.83 25.25 67.05
N LYS A 765 45.14 25.42 67.14
CA LYS A 765 45.79 26.73 67.02
C LYS A 765 46.67 26.76 65.79
N ARG A 766 46.69 27.89 65.08
CA ARG A 766 47.57 28.10 63.91
C ARG A 766 48.45 29.32 64.13
N GLN A 767 49.70 29.20 63.69
CA GLN A 767 50.57 30.36 63.57
C GLN A 767 50.20 31.13 62.30
N ILE A 768 50.14 32.45 62.42
CA ILE A 768 50.13 33.35 61.26
C ILE A 768 51.59 33.69 60.98
N THR A 769 52.12 33.19 59.86
CA THR A 769 53.53 33.37 59.48
C THR A 769 53.67 34.47 58.42
N ASN A 770 54.88 34.99 58.23
CA ASN A 770 55.16 36.11 57.32
C ASN A 770 54.39 37.41 57.67
N VAL A 771 54.13 37.64 58.95
CA VAL A 771 53.53 38.89 59.45
C VAL A 771 54.61 39.96 59.52
N ALA A 772 54.50 40.97 58.65
CA ALA A 772 55.36 42.16 58.71
C ALA A 772 55.19 42.87 60.07
N SER A 773 56.17 43.70 60.44
CA SER A 773 56.04 44.48 61.68
C SER A 773 54.90 45.48 61.55
N GLY A 774 53.92 45.43 62.46
CA GLY A 774 52.83 46.39 62.50
C GLY A 774 53.34 47.81 62.74
N THR A 775 52.80 48.79 62.03
CA THR A 775 53.19 50.21 62.17
C THR A 775 52.06 51.08 62.69
N SER A 776 50.82 50.62 62.59
CA SER A 776 49.61 51.24 63.16
C SER A 776 49.05 50.44 64.35
N ASP A 777 48.21 51.08 65.16
CA ASP A 777 47.62 50.49 66.37
C ASP A 777 46.72 49.27 66.10
N TYR A 778 46.22 49.13 64.86
CA TYR A 778 45.34 48.03 64.45
C TYR A 778 46.07 46.91 63.69
N ASP A 779 47.38 47.05 63.49
CA ASP A 779 48.18 46.01 62.83
C ASP A 779 48.50 44.86 63.79
N ALA A 780 48.65 43.65 63.23
CA ALA A 780 49.13 42.50 64.01
C ALA A 780 50.61 42.68 64.39
N VAL A 781 50.93 42.50 65.68
CA VAL A 781 52.31 42.52 66.19
C VAL A 781 52.99 41.20 65.88
N ASN A 782 54.16 41.24 65.23
CA ASN A 782 54.95 40.03 65.00
C ASN A 782 55.87 39.70 66.19
N VAL A 783 56.47 38.50 66.18
CA VAL A 783 57.36 38.05 67.27
C VAL A 783 58.60 38.94 67.43
N ALA A 784 59.08 39.59 66.35
CA ALA A 784 60.24 40.47 66.42
C ALA A 784 59.92 41.75 67.21
N GLN A 785 58.74 42.33 67.02
CA GLN A 785 58.26 43.47 67.79
C GLN A 785 58.04 43.11 69.27
N LEU A 786 57.46 41.95 69.57
CA LEU A 786 57.26 41.49 70.95
C LEU A 786 58.58 41.21 71.69
N ARG A 787 59.58 40.63 71.00
CA ARG A 787 60.94 40.45 71.56
C ARG A 787 61.63 41.77 71.86
N ASN A 788 61.17 42.88 71.27
CA ASN A 788 61.70 44.22 71.46
C ASN A 788 60.90 45.06 72.49
N VAL A 789 59.89 44.47 73.14
CA VAL A 789 59.16 45.12 74.25
C VAL A 789 59.97 44.95 75.53
N GLY A 790 60.81 45.94 75.84
CA GLY A 790 61.52 46.04 77.11
C GLY A 790 60.57 46.31 78.29
N VAL A 791 60.79 45.65 79.42
CA VAL A 791 60.07 45.93 80.68
C VAL A 791 60.34 47.37 81.09
N VAL A 792 59.29 48.20 81.16
CA VAL A 792 59.38 49.52 81.76
C VAL A 792 59.59 49.36 83.26
N VAL A 793 60.81 49.66 83.73
CA VAL A 793 61.06 50.01 85.13
C VAL A 793 61.28 51.52 85.15
N THR A 794 60.34 52.26 85.72
CA THR A 794 60.48 53.71 85.91
C THR A 794 61.41 54.00 87.08
N GLY A 795 62.60 54.51 86.76
CA GLY A 795 63.55 55.13 87.69
C GLY A 795 63.78 56.60 87.33
N ASP A 796 63.70 57.48 88.32
CA ASP A 796 63.48 58.92 88.22
C ASP A 796 64.73 59.77 87.86
N THR A 797 65.59 59.33 86.91
CA THR A 797 66.83 60.09 86.57
C THR A 797 67.26 60.08 85.10
N GLY A 798 66.36 59.88 84.14
CA GLY A 798 66.57 60.38 82.76
C GLY A 798 67.81 59.88 81.98
N LYS A 799 68.29 58.66 82.22
CA LYS A 799 69.16 57.87 81.31
C LYS A 799 69.46 56.48 81.92
N SER A 800 69.13 55.41 81.21
CA SER A 800 69.76 54.09 81.39
C SER A 800 69.64 53.30 80.09
N ASP A 801 70.81 53.07 79.49
CA ASP A 801 71.01 52.20 78.36
C ASP A 801 71.38 50.81 78.91
N PHE A 802 70.74 49.78 78.36
CA PHE A 802 71.26 48.42 78.19
C PHE A 802 71.20 47.40 79.34
N LEU A 803 70.48 46.30 79.09
CA LEU A 803 70.92 44.95 79.49
C LEU A 803 70.71 43.95 78.34
N VAL A 804 71.84 43.39 77.91
CA VAL A 804 71.97 42.21 77.06
C VAL A 804 71.70 40.94 77.85
N HIS A 805 70.95 40.05 77.21
CA HIS A 805 70.86 38.62 77.48
C HIS A 805 72.27 37.99 77.64
N ASP A 806 72.46 37.19 78.70
CA ASP A 806 73.60 36.32 79.03
C ASP A 806 74.85 36.87 79.76
N GLY A 807 74.74 38.03 80.41
CA GLY A 807 75.49 38.28 81.65
C GLY A 807 77.03 38.34 81.59
N LYS A 808 77.65 38.75 80.46
CA LYS A 808 79.08 39.12 80.39
C LYS A 808 79.34 40.13 79.26
N LEU A 809 80.14 41.17 79.52
CA LEU A 809 80.68 42.09 78.51
C LEU A 809 82.18 41.81 78.32
N ASN A 810 82.52 41.10 77.25
CA ASN A 810 83.90 40.77 76.89
C ASN A 810 84.43 41.76 75.85
N VAL A 811 85.49 42.50 76.16
CA VAL A 811 86.27 43.27 75.16
C VAL A 811 87.44 42.39 74.70
N LEU A 812 87.24 41.63 73.62
CA LEU A 812 88.31 40.87 72.97
C LEU A 812 89.03 41.77 71.95
N GLY A 813 90.20 42.28 72.32
CA GLY A 813 91.17 42.84 71.36
C GLY A 813 92.24 41.79 71.03
N THR A 814 92.08 41.06 69.93
CA THR A 814 93.15 40.19 69.40
C THR A 814 93.85 40.92 68.26
N GLY A 815 95.01 41.53 68.55
CA GLY A 815 95.84 42.19 67.55
C GLY A 815 96.66 43.37 68.08
N ARG A 816 96.95 44.33 67.20
CA ARG A 816 97.90 45.44 67.34
C ARG A 816 97.57 46.52 68.38
N VAL A 817 96.66 46.25 69.31
CA VAL A 817 96.23 47.18 70.37
C VAL A 817 96.18 46.43 71.69
N SER A 818 96.97 46.90 72.67
CA SER A 818 96.98 46.39 74.04
C SER A 818 96.45 47.47 74.99
N THR A 819 95.57 47.08 75.92
CA THR A 819 95.04 47.96 76.97
C THR A 819 95.28 47.32 78.34
N THR A 820 96.10 47.95 79.18
CA THR A 820 96.32 47.54 80.57
C THR A 820 95.62 48.53 81.49
N ALA A 821 94.63 48.08 82.27
CA ALA A 821 94.05 48.87 83.35
C ALA A 821 94.87 48.62 84.62
N ALA A 822 95.49 49.66 85.16
CA ALA A 822 96.09 49.64 86.49
C ALA A 822 95.16 50.41 87.44
N ASP A 823 94.68 49.74 88.49
CA ASP A 823 93.97 50.35 89.61
C ASP A 823 95.00 50.91 90.59
N ASP A 824 95.02 52.23 90.80
CA ASP A 824 95.84 52.92 91.80
C ASP A 824 95.01 53.48 92.97
N GLY A 825 93.81 52.94 93.22
CA GLY A 825 93.15 53.05 94.53
C GLY A 825 92.66 54.44 94.93
N ALA A 826 92.60 55.41 94.01
CA ALA A 826 91.94 56.70 94.23
C ALA A 826 91.13 57.09 92.97
N LYS A 827 89.96 57.71 93.18
CA LYS A 827 88.88 57.90 92.19
C LYS A 827 89.23 58.81 90.98
N ASP A 828 90.07 58.34 90.06
CA ASP A 828 90.05 58.71 88.63
C ASP A 828 91.09 57.86 87.84
N SER A 829 90.70 56.72 87.29
CA SER A 829 91.61 55.91 86.45
C SER A 829 91.38 56.17 84.95
N LYS A 830 92.31 56.89 84.32
CA LYS A 830 92.43 57.08 82.86
C LYS A 830 92.91 55.79 82.17
N ILE A 831 92.39 55.53 80.96
CA ILE A 831 92.87 54.47 80.05
C ILE A 831 93.84 55.10 79.03
N THR A 832 95.04 54.51 78.86
CA THR A 832 96.03 54.89 77.83
C THR A 832 96.20 53.76 76.80
N VAL A 833 96.31 54.11 75.51
CA VAL A 833 96.34 53.17 74.36
C VAL A 833 97.64 53.34 73.57
N ALA A 834 98.32 52.25 73.18
CA ALA A 834 99.55 52.24 72.37
C ALA A 834 99.52 51.16 71.25
N PHE A 835 100.25 51.39 70.14
CA PHE A 835 100.27 50.56 68.90
C PHE A 835 101.71 50.09 68.54
N ASP A 836 101.86 48.88 67.96
CA ASP A 836 103.11 48.31 67.39
C ASP A 836 103.00 48.12 65.86
N ASP A 837 103.99 48.63 65.10
CA ASP A 837 103.95 48.87 63.65
C ASP A 837 105.05 48.14 62.84
N THR A 838 105.73 47.14 63.42
CA THR A 838 106.75 46.37 62.67
C THR A 838 106.15 45.34 61.70
N GLY A 839 106.54 45.38 60.40
CA GLY A 839 106.21 44.35 59.39
C GLY A 839 105.03 44.62 58.44
N MET A 840 104.65 45.88 58.19
CA MET A 840 103.41 46.24 57.49
C MET A 840 103.38 46.15 55.94
N VAL A 841 104.49 45.91 55.23
CA VAL A 841 104.49 45.85 53.74
C VAL A 841 105.36 44.70 53.21
N LYS A 842 104.81 43.83 52.35
CA LYS A 842 105.53 42.75 51.62
C LYS A 842 105.58 43.06 50.12
N ALA A 843 106.78 43.03 49.52
CA ALA A 843 106.98 43.26 48.09
C ALA A 843 106.35 42.14 47.22
N GLY A 844 105.57 42.55 46.21
CA GLY A 844 104.95 41.68 45.20
C GLY A 844 105.63 41.85 43.83
N LYS A 845 105.45 40.87 42.95
CA LYS A 845 106.28 40.59 41.75
C LYS A 845 106.61 41.76 40.80
N ASN A 846 105.92 42.90 40.87
CA ASN A 846 106.10 44.07 39.98
C ASN A 846 106.17 45.44 40.74
N VAL A 847 106.47 45.43 42.04
CA VAL A 847 106.68 46.66 42.85
C VAL A 847 107.87 46.44 43.77
N THR A 848 108.84 47.35 43.76
CA THR A 848 109.94 47.36 44.73
C THR A 848 109.73 48.45 45.78
N VAL A 849 110.08 48.13 47.03
CA VAL A 849 109.94 49.02 48.19
C VAL A 849 111.30 49.17 48.85
N ASP A 850 111.79 50.40 48.98
CA ASP A 850 112.99 50.72 49.75
C ASP A 850 112.60 51.25 51.13
N GLU A 851 113.14 50.62 52.18
CA GLU A 851 112.92 50.98 53.59
C GLU A 851 114.11 51.77 54.15
N LYS A 852 113.84 52.93 54.77
CA LYS A 852 114.88 53.71 55.46
C LYS A 852 114.34 54.33 56.76
N THR A 853 115.02 54.04 57.86
CA THR A 853 114.70 54.59 59.19
C THR A 853 115.72 55.68 59.56
N VAL A 854 115.23 56.88 59.87
CA VAL A 854 116.05 58.00 60.40
C VAL A 854 115.25 58.68 61.52
N ASN A 855 115.88 58.87 62.70
CA ASN A 855 115.30 59.54 63.89
C ASN A 855 113.95 58.99 64.38
N GLY A 856 113.81 57.67 64.44
CA GLY A 856 112.65 57.01 65.08
C GLY A 856 111.35 57.08 64.27
N ARG A 857 111.39 57.52 63.01
CA ARG A 857 110.28 57.45 62.06
C ARG A 857 110.71 56.65 60.83
N THR A 858 110.01 55.57 60.54
CA THR A 858 110.24 54.73 59.35
C THR A 858 109.42 55.27 58.18
N THR A 859 110.05 55.46 57.02
CA THR A 859 109.39 55.89 55.78
C THR A 859 109.58 54.82 54.69
N TYR A 860 108.50 54.43 54.02
CA TYR A 860 108.50 53.48 52.90
C TYR A 860 108.32 54.23 51.58
N THR A 861 109.23 54.07 50.62
CA THR A 861 109.10 54.63 49.26
C THR A 861 108.71 53.53 48.28
N ILE A 862 107.61 53.71 47.55
CA ILE A 862 107.04 52.73 46.60
C ILE A 862 107.25 53.23 45.16
N ASN A 863 107.97 52.47 44.33
CA ASN A 863 108.17 52.77 42.90
C ASN A 863 107.31 51.81 42.04
N ALA A 864 106.33 52.33 41.29
CA ALA A 864 105.49 51.55 40.37
C ALA A 864 105.69 52.02 38.92
N ALA A 865 105.99 51.10 38.00
CA ALA A 865 106.04 51.36 36.56
C ALA A 865 104.71 50.97 35.89
N ASP A 866 104.13 51.91 35.14
CA ASP A 866 102.87 51.76 34.38
C ASP A 866 103.16 51.24 32.97
N ALA A 867 102.48 50.17 32.52
CA ALA A 867 102.40 49.78 31.11
C ALA A 867 101.27 48.77 30.83
N ALA A 868 100.29 49.26 30.07
CA ALA A 868 99.14 48.57 29.52
C ALA A 868 99.47 47.42 28.55
N ALA A 869 98.61 46.38 28.52
CA ALA A 869 98.46 45.49 27.38
C ALA A 869 96.96 45.23 27.10
N LYS A 870 96.53 45.70 25.92
CA LYS A 870 95.24 45.44 25.27
C LYS A 870 95.13 43.95 24.91
N TYR A 871 94.02 43.29 25.22
CA TYR A 871 93.68 41.97 24.66
C TYR A 871 92.74 42.14 23.46
N ASP A 872 93.27 42.03 22.23
CA ASP A 872 92.47 41.86 21.01
C ASP A 872 92.23 40.34 20.79
N PHE A 873 91.01 39.90 20.46
CA PHE A 873 90.76 38.50 20.04
C PHE A 873 90.10 38.40 18.66
N LEU A 874 90.44 37.32 17.92
CA LEU A 874 89.99 37.05 16.56
C LEU A 874 88.78 36.09 16.58
N THR A 875 87.83 36.23 15.64
CA THR A 875 86.72 35.28 15.46
C THR A 875 86.84 34.56 14.11
N ASN A 876 86.53 33.26 14.08
CA ASN A 876 86.60 32.41 12.87
C ASN A 876 85.51 31.31 12.91
N ALA A 877 84.99 30.89 11.76
CA ALA A 877 84.00 29.81 11.65
C ALA A 877 84.65 28.50 11.20
N LYS A 878 84.39 27.40 11.92
CA LYS A 878 84.88 26.05 11.60
C LYS A 878 83.71 25.09 11.40
N ALA A 879 83.79 24.23 10.39
CA ALA A 879 82.80 23.18 10.16
C ALA A 879 83.04 22.00 11.12
N ASN A 880 82.23 21.88 12.18
CA ASN A 880 82.32 20.77 13.13
C ASN A 880 81.24 19.71 12.81
N GLY A 881 81.35 19.09 11.63
CA GLY A 881 80.41 18.07 11.13
C GLY A 881 79.31 18.57 10.18
N GLY A 882 79.22 19.88 9.91
CA GLY A 882 78.30 20.49 8.93
C GLY A 882 78.99 21.08 7.69
N LYS A 883 78.24 21.74 6.80
CA LYS A 883 78.77 22.42 5.60
C LYS A 883 78.91 23.94 5.86
N LEU A 884 80.10 24.50 5.62
CA LEU A 884 80.30 25.97 5.58
C LEU A 884 79.90 26.50 4.19
N ASP A 885 79.23 27.65 4.15
CA ASP A 885 78.95 28.35 2.89
C ASP A 885 80.11 29.34 2.59
N GLY A 886 81.03 28.94 1.71
CA GLY A 886 82.25 29.66 1.39
C GLY A 886 83.45 29.37 2.32
N THR A 887 84.55 30.10 2.11
CA THR A 887 85.83 29.95 2.85
C THR A 887 85.88 30.99 3.98
N ALA A 888 85.93 30.57 5.24
CA ALA A 888 85.96 31.49 6.38
C ALA A 888 87.37 32.07 6.64
N THR A 889 87.44 33.39 6.86
CA THR A 889 88.66 34.14 7.16
C THR A 889 88.56 34.76 8.55
N ALA A 890 89.60 34.61 9.38
CA ALA A 890 89.62 35.16 10.73
C ALA A 890 89.59 36.70 10.70
N THR A 891 88.61 37.30 11.36
CA THR A 891 88.40 38.76 11.34
C THR A 891 88.54 39.35 12.75
N LYS A 892 89.16 40.54 12.85
CA LYS A 892 89.42 41.23 14.12
C LYS A 892 88.15 41.89 14.67
N VAL A 893 87.90 41.75 15.97
CA VAL A 893 86.87 42.49 16.72
C VAL A 893 87.56 43.53 17.59
N GLU A 894 87.18 44.81 17.46
CA GLU A 894 87.78 45.91 18.22
C GLU A 894 87.27 45.97 19.67
N SER A 895 88.10 46.47 20.60
CA SER A 895 87.74 46.62 22.02
C SER A 895 86.52 47.54 22.18
N GLY A 896 85.42 46.99 22.73
CA GLY A 896 84.13 47.67 22.91
C GLY A 896 83.03 47.29 21.90
N GLN A 897 83.32 46.49 20.87
CA GLN A 897 82.35 46.02 19.88
C GLN A 897 81.70 44.69 20.31
N THR A 898 80.42 44.49 19.98
CA THR A 898 79.66 43.24 20.27
C THR A 898 79.49 42.41 19.00
N VAL A 899 79.80 41.10 19.08
CA VAL A 899 79.51 40.15 17.99
C VAL A 899 78.18 39.45 18.29
N ASN A 900 77.20 39.58 17.39
CA ASN A 900 75.88 38.99 17.55
C ASN A 900 75.78 37.64 16.80
N TYR A 901 75.40 36.59 17.52
CA TYR A 901 75.11 35.26 16.94
C TYR A 901 73.59 35.01 17.02
N ALA A 902 72.88 35.12 15.90
CA ALA A 902 71.41 34.99 15.84
C ALA A 902 70.98 33.65 15.22
N ALA A 903 70.00 32.99 15.84
CA ALA A 903 69.35 31.79 15.29
C ALA A 903 68.03 32.18 14.60
N GLY A 904 67.74 31.64 13.41
CA GLY A 904 66.41 31.75 12.78
C GLY A 904 65.39 30.83 13.47
N LYS A 905 64.09 30.97 13.18
CA LYS A 905 62.99 30.23 13.85
C LYS A 905 63.21 28.71 13.98
N ASN A 906 63.79 28.10 12.94
CA ASN A 906 63.98 26.65 12.83
C ASN A 906 65.40 26.19 13.22
N LEU A 907 66.17 27.06 13.88
CA LEU A 907 67.53 26.81 14.30
C LEU A 907 67.71 27.13 15.79
N THR A 908 68.51 26.35 16.49
CA THR A 908 68.95 26.56 17.88
C THR A 908 70.46 26.68 17.89
N VAL A 909 71.00 27.58 18.73
CA VAL A 909 72.45 27.75 18.90
C VAL A 909 72.83 27.37 20.33
N LYS A 910 73.71 26.39 20.49
CA LYS A 910 74.31 25.99 21.77
C LYS A 910 75.71 26.57 21.87
N GLN A 911 76.01 27.24 22.97
CA GLN A 911 77.36 27.66 23.33
C GLN A 911 78.02 26.60 24.22
N ASP A 912 79.25 26.22 23.88
CA ASP A 912 80.09 25.33 24.69
C ASP A 912 81.46 25.97 24.90
N ILE A 913 81.90 26.09 26.16
CA ILE A 913 83.14 26.78 26.53
C ILE A 913 84.09 25.77 27.14
N ASN A 914 85.18 25.46 26.42
CA ASN A 914 86.27 24.67 26.98
C ASN A 914 87.19 25.59 27.78
N GLN A 915 86.93 25.68 29.09
CA GLN A 915 87.66 26.55 30.00
C GLN A 915 89.16 26.23 30.10
N SER A 916 89.60 25.01 29.76
CA SER A 916 91.01 24.60 29.87
C SER A 916 91.94 25.21 28.82
N ILE A 917 91.40 25.53 27.64
CA ILE A 917 92.17 26.09 26.50
C ILE A 917 91.60 27.42 26.02
N GLY A 918 90.55 27.94 26.65
CA GLY A 918 89.91 29.22 26.31
C GLY A 918 89.10 29.20 25.00
N GLU A 919 88.81 28.02 24.44
CA GLU A 919 88.04 27.89 23.19
C GLU A 919 86.54 27.96 23.46
N GLN A 920 85.84 28.83 22.71
CA GLN A 920 84.38 28.94 22.73
C GLN A 920 83.83 28.43 21.39
N THR A 921 83.02 27.37 21.43
CA THR A 921 82.39 26.78 20.26
C THR A 921 80.88 27.05 20.29
N TYR A 922 80.33 27.50 19.15
CA TYR A 922 78.89 27.69 18.98
C TYR A 922 78.37 26.67 17.97
N THR A 923 77.50 25.77 18.41
CA THR A 923 76.92 24.72 17.57
C THR A 923 75.52 25.10 17.16
N TYR A 924 75.28 25.16 15.85
CA TYR A 924 73.97 25.38 15.26
C TYR A 924 73.27 24.02 15.05
N SER A 925 72.01 23.88 15.48
CA SER A 925 71.20 22.66 15.35
C SER A 925 69.79 23.02 14.87
N LEU A 926 69.09 22.12 14.17
CA LEU A 926 67.67 22.37 13.86
C LEU A 926 66.86 22.42 15.16
N ASN A 927 65.87 23.32 15.21
CA ASN A 927 64.92 23.39 16.32
C ASN A 927 64.07 22.10 16.39
N LYS A 928 63.58 21.75 17.58
CA LYS A 928 62.76 20.54 17.76
C LYS A 928 61.46 20.61 16.96
N ASP A 929 60.93 21.82 16.81
CA ASP A 929 59.72 22.14 16.05
C ASP A 929 60.11 23.02 14.86
N ILE A 930 59.76 22.59 13.64
CA ILE A 930 60.13 23.26 12.39
C ILE A 930 58.88 23.92 11.79
N ASP A 931 58.84 25.26 11.78
CA ASP A 931 57.81 26.09 11.15
C ASP A 931 58.27 26.56 9.76
N LEU A 932 57.76 25.92 8.71
CA LEU A 932 58.22 26.14 7.33
C LEU A 932 57.57 27.31 6.59
N THR A 933 56.58 28.00 7.19
CA THR A 933 55.73 29.01 6.53
C THR A 933 54.86 28.44 5.38
N PRO A 934 53.87 29.18 4.85
CA PRO A 934 52.96 28.67 3.78
C PRO A 934 53.67 28.21 2.50
N ASP A 935 54.87 28.73 2.20
CA ASP A 935 55.63 28.42 0.99
C ASP A 935 56.71 27.33 1.21
N GLY A 936 56.87 26.82 2.43
CA GLY A 936 57.97 25.90 2.77
C GLY A 936 57.59 24.42 2.69
N SER A 937 58.47 23.61 2.12
CA SER A 937 58.33 22.15 2.01
C SER A 937 59.41 21.41 2.80
N LEU A 938 59.06 20.30 3.47
CA LEU A 938 60.02 19.39 4.10
C LEU A 938 60.22 18.16 3.21
N LYS A 939 61.44 17.96 2.70
CA LYS A 939 61.81 16.74 1.96
C LYS A 939 62.63 15.82 2.86
N ILE A 940 62.08 14.64 3.16
CA ILE A 940 62.77 13.59 3.93
C ILE A 940 62.89 12.36 3.03
N GLY A 941 64.05 12.19 2.40
CA GLY A 941 64.25 11.14 1.38
C GLY A 941 63.30 11.33 0.19
N ASP A 942 62.51 10.30 -0.11
CA ASP A 942 61.51 10.28 -1.19
C ASP A 942 60.13 10.86 -0.78
N THR A 943 59.97 11.29 0.48
CA THR A 943 58.71 11.89 0.97
C THR A 943 58.74 13.40 0.81
N ASN A 944 57.69 13.95 0.22
CA ASN A 944 57.45 15.36 0.05
C ASN A 944 56.14 15.77 0.74
N ILE A 945 56.21 16.78 1.62
CA ILE A 945 55.04 17.36 2.28
C ILE A 945 54.91 18.80 1.79
N THR A 946 53.84 19.07 1.05
CA THR A 946 53.52 20.41 0.54
C THR A 946 52.09 20.80 0.92
N ASP A 947 51.68 22.01 0.54
CA ASP A 947 50.29 22.47 0.58
C ASP A 947 49.27 21.56 -0.14
N ASN A 948 49.71 20.66 -1.02
CA ASN A 948 48.88 19.68 -1.72
C ASN A 948 48.74 18.34 -0.97
N GLY A 949 49.52 18.13 0.10
CA GLY A 949 49.50 16.94 0.96
C GLY A 949 50.86 16.22 1.06
N LEU A 950 50.82 14.96 1.50
CA LEU A 950 51.98 14.07 1.61
C LEU A 950 52.07 13.19 0.36
N THR A 951 53.21 13.22 -0.33
CA THR A 951 53.51 12.33 -1.45
C THR A 951 54.80 11.57 -1.18
N ILE A 952 54.81 10.27 -1.44
CA ILE A 952 56.02 9.44 -1.44
C ILE A 952 56.29 9.07 -2.91
N ASN A 953 57.44 9.44 -3.45
CA ASN A 953 57.79 9.08 -4.83
C ASN A 953 57.80 7.55 -4.99
N ASN A 954 57.09 7.03 -6.00
CA ASN A 954 56.87 5.59 -6.22
C ASN A 954 56.20 4.86 -5.04
N GLY A 955 55.44 5.57 -4.19
CA GLY A 955 54.75 5.01 -3.02
C GLY A 955 53.39 5.64 -2.77
N PRO A 956 52.76 5.37 -1.61
CA PRO A 956 51.46 5.92 -1.27
C PRO A 956 51.49 7.45 -1.15
N SER A 957 50.36 8.08 -1.44
CA SER A 957 50.16 9.52 -1.26
C SER A 957 48.81 9.82 -0.61
N ILE A 958 48.79 10.92 0.15
CA ILE A 958 47.61 11.51 0.78
C ILE A 958 47.58 12.96 0.33
N THR A 959 46.73 13.28 -0.64
CA THR A 959 46.61 14.62 -1.20
C THR A 959 45.22 15.20 -0.96
N LYS A 960 45.02 16.47 -1.32
CA LYS A 960 43.69 17.11 -1.31
C LYS A 960 42.63 16.37 -2.13
N THR A 961 43.03 15.51 -3.08
CA THR A 961 42.10 14.70 -3.90
C THR A 961 41.80 13.31 -3.31
N GLY A 962 42.43 12.95 -2.19
CA GLY A 962 42.19 11.68 -1.49
C GLY A 962 43.45 10.85 -1.25
N ILE A 963 43.24 9.57 -0.94
CA ILE A 963 44.31 8.60 -0.66
C ILE A 963 44.57 7.77 -1.92
N ASN A 964 45.82 7.72 -2.37
CA ASN A 964 46.27 6.80 -3.40
C ASN A 964 47.34 5.88 -2.80
N ALA A 965 47.08 4.57 -2.77
CA ALA A 965 47.98 3.58 -2.18
C ALA A 965 49.20 3.24 -3.07
N GLY A 966 49.26 3.72 -4.31
CA GLY A 966 50.37 3.46 -5.23
C GLY A 966 50.53 1.97 -5.56
N ASP A 967 49.41 1.28 -5.83
CA ASP A 967 49.35 -0.17 -6.10
C ASP A 967 49.87 -1.08 -4.97
N LEU A 968 49.95 -0.57 -3.74
CA LEU A 968 50.35 -1.33 -2.55
C LEU A 968 49.13 -1.77 -1.73
N ASN A 969 49.29 -2.88 -0.98
CA ASN A 969 48.27 -3.37 -0.07
C ASN A 969 48.09 -2.44 1.14
N ILE A 970 46.84 -2.01 1.39
CA ILE A 970 46.47 -1.33 2.64
C ILE A 970 46.06 -2.40 3.66
N THR A 971 46.93 -2.67 4.63
CA THR A 971 46.67 -3.65 5.72
C THR A 971 46.14 -2.96 6.97
N ASN A 972 45.59 -3.74 7.92
CA ASN A 972 45.05 -3.25 9.20
C ASN A 972 43.84 -2.29 9.12
N VAL A 973 43.06 -2.35 8.04
CA VAL A 973 41.76 -1.67 7.96
C VAL A 973 40.73 -2.45 8.78
N LYS A 974 40.21 -1.83 9.85
CA LYS A 974 39.13 -2.41 10.68
C LYS A 974 37.86 -2.60 9.82
N ALA A 975 37.03 -3.58 10.15
CA ALA A 975 35.76 -3.76 9.47
C ALA A 975 34.87 -2.51 9.62
N GLY A 976 34.43 -1.94 8.50
CA GLY A 976 33.52 -0.79 8.48
C GLY A 976 32.16 -1.12 9.09
N VAL A 977 31.57 -0.16 9.80
CA VAL A 977 30.27 -0.28 10.47
C VAL A 977 29.24 0.67 9.86
N ASN A 978 29.65 1.86 9.43
CA ASN A 978 28.79 2.86 8.79
C ASN A 978 28.97 2.84 7.26
N ASP A 979 28.01 3.38 6.51
CA ASP A 979 27.98 3.35 5.03
C ASP A 979 29.21 4.00 4.36
N ASN A 980 29.87 4.94 5.03
CA ASN A 980 31.03 5.66 4.52
C ASN A 980 32.39 5.10 5.00
N ASP A 981 32.38 4.00 5.76
CA ASP A 981 33.62 3.36 6.24
C ASP A 981 34.29 2.57 5.10
N ALA A 982 35.63 2.49 5.13
CA ALA A 982 36.36 1.65 4.19
C ALA A 982 36.11 0.16 4.46
N VAL A 983 35.66 -0.59 3.45
CA VAL A 983 35.41 -2.04 3.53
C VAL A 983 36.73 -2.80 3.42
N ASN A 984 37.02 -3.68 4.39
CA ASN A 984 38.20 -4.56 4.29
C ASN A 984 37.89 -5.87 3.53
N VAL A 985 38.93 -6.57 3.08
CA VAL A 985 38.78 -7.80 2.28
C VAL A 985 38.01 -8.92 3.02
N SER A 986 38.03 -8.94 4.36
CA SER A 986 37.27 -9.93 5.13
C SER A 986 35.76 -9.71 5.03
N GLN A 987 35.30 -8.45 5.02
CA GLN A 987 33.91 -8.09 4.81
C GLN A 987 33.45 -8.47 3.39
N LEU A 988 34.28 -8.22 2.37
CA LEU A 988 33.97 -8.63 0.99
C LEU A 988 33.92 -10.15 0.83
N LYS A 989 34.83 -10.89 1.47
CA LYS A 989 34.81 -12.36 1.49
C LYS A 989 33.55 -12.90 2.20
N LYS A 990 33.07 -12.22 3.24
CA LYS A 990 31.83 -12.58 3.93
C LYS A 990 30.62 -12.40 3.02
N VAL A 991 30.49 -11.25 2.35
CA VAL A 991 29.42 -11.02 1.35
C VAL A 991 29.45 -12.10 0.26
N ARG A 992 30.64 -12.48 -0.22
CA ARG A 992 30.79 -13.53 -1.24
C ARG A 992 30.43 -14.93 -0.73
N ALA A 993 30.64 -15.22 0.55
CA ALA A 993 30.24 -16.48 1.17
C ALA A 993 28.74 -16.53 1.53
N ASP A 994 28.10 -15.37 1.71
CA ASP A 994 26.69 -15.24 2.06
C ASP A 994 25.77 -15.17 0.82
N GLU A 995 26.32 -14.93 -0.37
CA GLU A 995 25.61 -15.03 -1.64
C GLU A 995 25.07 -16.46 -1.87
N ARG A 996 23.90 -16.57 -2.50
CA ARG A 996 23.22 -17.85 -2.77
C ARG A 996 22.63 -17.85 -4.18
N HIS A 997 23.16 -18.72 -5.05
CA HIS A 997 22.57 -19.00 -6.35
C HIS A 997 22.43 -20.50 -6.60
N ILE A 998 21.54 -20.90 -7.50
CA ILE A 998 21.30 -22.31 -7.80
C ILE A 998 22.40 -22.85 -8.71
N LYS A 999 22.97 -24.01 -8.38
CA LYS A 999 23.96 -24.70 -9.23
C LYS A 999 23.38 -24.93 -10.64
N PRO A 1000 24.04 -24.53 -11.72
CA PRO A 1000 23.53 -24.79 -13.07
C PRO A 1000 23.48 -26.30 -13.36
N GLY A 1001 22.33 -26.83 -13.81
CA GLY A 1001 22.15 -28.24 -14.14
C GLY A 1001 20.69 -28.69 -14.26
N GLU A 1002 20.49 -29.95 -14.65
CA GLU A 1002 19.18 -30.62 -14.62
C GLU A 1002 18.95 -31.26 -13.23
N TYR A 1003 17.74 -31.11 -12.70
CA TYR A 1003 17.37 -31.60 -11.38
C TYR A 1003 16.23 -32.61 -11.47
N ALA A 1004 16.42 -33.79 -10.88
CA ALA A 1004 15.41 -34.84 -10.88
C ALA A 1004 14.33 -34.57 -9.81
N VAL A 1005 13.10 -34.95 -10.13
CA VAL A 1005 12.03 -35.06 -9.13
C VAL A 1005 12.30 -36.28 -8.27
N ASP A 1006 12.38 -36.09 -6.96
CA ASP A 1006 12.62 -37.17 -6.00
C ASP A 1006 11.39 -38.08 -5.82
N ALA A 1007 11.53 -39.11 -4.99
CA ALA A 1007 10.46 -40.07 -4.72
C ALA A 1007 9.20 -39.45 -4.08
N ASN A 1008 9.30 -38.25 -3.50
CA ASN A 1008 8.24 -37.53 -2.81
C ASN A 1008 7.58 -36.44 -3.68
N GLY A 1009 7.93 -36.35 -4.98
CA GLY A 1009 7.40 -35.30 -5.86
C GLY A 1009 8.01 -33.92 -5.59
N LYS A 1010 9.20 -33.87 -4.99
CA LYS A 1010 9.94 -32.64 -4.75
C LYS A 1010 11.13 -32.55 -5.70
N VAL A 1011 11.51 -31.34 -6.09
CA VAL A 1011 12.78 -31.09 -6.78
C VAL A 1011 13.69 -30.41 -5.79
N THR A 1012 14.81 -31.07 -5.46
CA THR A 1012 15.82 -30.53 -4.55
C THR A 1012 17.01 -30.03 -5.37
N MET A 1013 17.34 -28.75 -5.22
CA MET A 1013 18.40 -28.07 -5.94
C MET A 1013 19.47 -27.58 -4.96
N THR A 1014 20.73 -27.69 -5.33
CA THR A 1014 21.86 -27.32 -4.48
C THR A 1014 22.18 -25.83 -4.65
N TYR A 1015 22.32 -25.11 -3.54
CA TYR A 1015 22.84 -23.75 -3.56
C TYR A 1015 24.37 -23.76 -3.67
N LEU A 1016 24.88 -22.84 -4.49
CA LEU A 1016 26.28 -22.43 -4.51
C LEU A 1016 26.43 -21.09 -3.78
N ASP A 1017 27.57 -20.89 -3.13
CA ASP A 1017 28.01 -19.57 -2.69
C ASP A 1017 28.61 -18.77 -3.86
N GLY A 1018 28.97 -17.51 -3.61
CA GLY A 1018 29.64 -16.66 -4.59
C GLY A 1018 31.08 -17.09 -4.94
N ASN A 1019 31.55 -18.23 -4.41
CA ASN A 1019 32.79 -18.93 -4.82
C ASN A 1019 32.50 -20.17 -5.68
N ASN A 1020 31.24 -20.39 -6.07
CA ASN A 1020 30.74 -21.56 -6.77
C ASN A 1020 30.96 -22.87 -6.00
N LYS A 1021 30.96 -22.81 -4.66
CA LYS A 1021 31.02 -24.00 -3.79
C LYS A 1021 29.64 -24.35 -3.27
N ASP A 1022 29.34 -25.64 -3.22
CA ASP A 1022 28.09 -26.15 -2.66
C ASP A 1022 27.95 -25.68 -1.20
N VAL A 1023 26.82 -25.07 -0.86
CA VAL A 1023 26.50 -24.62 0.50
C VAL A 1023 25.96 -25.83 1.29
N PRO A 1024 26.70 -26.33 2.30
CA PRO A 1024 26.31 -27.53 3.01
C PRO A 1024 24.99 -27.33 3.77
N ASN A 1025 24.12 -28.33 3.74
CA ASN A 1025 22.84 -28.37 4.48
C ASN A 1025 21.81 -27.30 4.07
N GLU A 1026 22.04 -26.56 2.99
CA GLU A 1026 21.07 -25.64 2.40
C GLU A 1026 20.70 -26.12 0.99
N THR A 1027 19.39 -26.32 0.76
CA THR A 1027 18.87 -26.71 -0.55
C THR A 1027 17.60 -25.93 -0.86
N ALA A 1028 17.39 -25.60 -2.13
CA ALA A 1028 16.10 -25.10 -2.59
C ALA A 1028 15.21 -26.30 -2.91
N VAL A 1029 14.02 -26.35 -2.30
CA VAL A 1029 13.10 -27.47 -2.47
C VAL A 1029 11.80 -26.97 -3.08
N ILE A 1030 11.54 -27.33 -4.32
CA ILE A 1030 10.24 -27.12 -4.96
C ILE A 1030 9.34 -28.28 -4.55
N THR A 1031 8.22 -28.00 -3.89
CA THR A 1031 7.26 -29.01 -3.40
C THR A 1031 5.96 -28.96 -4.20
N GLY A 1032 5.24 -30.08 -4.28
CA GLY A 1032 3.94 -30.15 -4.96
C GLY A 1032 4.01 -30.38 -6.48
N ILE A 1033 5.16 -30.80 -7.01
CA ILE A 1033 5.27 -31.20 -8.42
C ILE A 1033 4.76 -32.65 -8.53
N ALA A 1034 3.66 -32.85 -9.24
CA ALA A 1034 3.14 -34.19 -9.51
C ALA A 1034 4.12 -34.98 -10.40
N LYS A 1035 4.46 -36.21 -10.01
CA LYS A 1035 4.99 -37.19 -10.97
C LYS A 1035 3.87 -37.50 -11.99
N GLN A 1036 4.21 -38.06 -13.14
CA GLN A 1036 3.23 -38.76 -14.00
C GLN A 1036 2.62 -40.01 -13.32
N ASP A 1037 2.76 -40.12 -11.99
CA ASP A 1037 2.28 -41.15 -11.10
C ASP A 1037 1.68 -40.45 -9.86
N LEU A 1038 0.39 -40.69 -9.61
CA LEU A 1038 -0.38 -40.13 -8.49
C LEU A 1038 -0.13 -40.88 -7.16
N SER A 1039 0.83 -41.80 -7.13
CA SER A 1039 1.23 -42.57 -5.94
C SER A 1039 1.80 -41.71 -4.80
N ASN A 1040 2.10 -40.43 -5.03
CA ASN A 1040 2.54 -39.47 -4.03
C ASN A 1040 1.38 -38.86 -3.19
N ILE A 1041 0.13 -39.19 -3.52
CA ILE A 1041 -1.03 -38.91 -2.66
C ILE A 1041 -1.06 -39.98 -1.55
N ASN A 1042 -0.85 -39.58 -0.30
CA ASN A 1042 -0.91 -40.51 0.83
C ASN A 1042 -2.34 -41.05 1.05
N LYS A 1043 -2.50 -42.17 1.77
CA LYS A 1043 -3.83 -42.76 2.05
C LYS A 1043 -4.84 -41.76 2.63
N GLY A 1044 -4.39 -40.74 3.34
CA GLY A 1044 -5.23 -39.64 3.84
C GLY A 1044 -5.75 -38.74 2.71
N GLY A 1045 -4.88 -38.31 1.79
CA GLY A 1045 -5.24 -37.55 0.60
C GLY A 1045 -6.09 -38.36 -0.38
N GLU A 1046 -5.81 -39.66 -0.50
CA GLU A 1046 -6.62 -40.58 -1.29
C GLU A 1046 -8.02 -40.74 -0.65
N THR A 1047 -8.08 -40.85 0.68
CA THR A 1047 -9.33 -40.88 1.45
C THR A 1047 -10.09 -39.56 1.37
N VAL A 1048 -9.42 -38.40 1.36
CA VAL A 1048 -10.08 -37.09 1.20
C VAL A 1048 -10.63 -36.93 -0.21
N ILE A 1049 -9.89 -37.32 -1.25
CA ILE A 1049 -10.37 -37.26 -2.65
C ILE A 1049 -11.51 -38.26 -2.88
N GLN A 1050 -11.40 -39.49 -2.35
CA GLN A 1050 -12.48 -40.47 -2.40
C GLN A 1050 -13.68 -40.08 -1.53
N ASN A 1051 -13.48 -39.43 -0.39
CA ASN A 1051 -14.57 -38.96 0.46
C ASN A 1051 -15.21 -37.68 -0.09
N LEU A 1052 -14.49 -36.79 -0.77
CA LEU A 1052 -15.11 -35.71 -1.53
C LEU A 1052 -15.92 -36.26 -2.71
N ALA A 1053 -15.43 -37.30 -3.40
CA ALA A 1053 -16.18 -37.96 -4.47
C ALA A 1053 -17.38 -38.80 -3.97
N LYS A 1054 -17.28 -39.43 -2.79
CA LYS A 1054 -18.36 -40.18 -2.14
C LYS A 1054 -19.39 -39.27 -1.46
N LYS A 1055 -18.97 -38.14 -0.87
CA LYS A 1055 -19.85 -37.18 -0.20
C LYS A 1055 -20.55 -36.23 -1.18
N SER A 1056 -20.14 -36.20 -2.45
CA SER A 1056 -20.77 -35.41 -3.50
C SER A 1056 -21.84 -36.16 -4.30
N ILE A 1057 -22.11 -37.45 -3.99
CA ILE A 1057 -23.21 -38.21 -4.58
C ILE A 1057 -23.99 -38.95 -3.48
N ASP A 1058 -24.88 -38.24 -2.81
CA ASP A 1058 -26.01 -38.82 -2.06
C ASP A 1058 -27.18 -39.01 -3.04
N MET A 1059 -27.54 -40.27 -3.34
CA MET A 1059 -28.78 -40.58 -4.05
C MET A 1059 -29.50 -41.74 -3.35
N GLU A 1060 -30.66 -41.43 -2.78
CA GLU A 1060 -31.56 -42.37 -2.11
C GLU A 1060 -32.69 -42.79 -3.06
N ASN A 1061 -33.28 -43.98 -2.85
CA ASN A 1061 -34.51 -44.34 -3.56
C ASN A 1061 -35.65 -43.42 -3.12
N GLY A 1062 -36.32 -42.79 -4.08
CA GLY A 1062 -37.57 -42.07 -3.85
C GLY A 1062 -38.75 -43.05 -3.90
N LYS A 1063 -39.92 -42.62 -3.42
CA LYS A 1063 -41.14 -43.48 -3.29
C LYS A 1063 -41.48 -44.28 -4.56
N ASN A 1064 -41.18 -43.73 -5.75
CA ASN A 1064 -41.42 -44.34 -7.07
C ASN A 1064 -40.19 -44.29 -7.99
N THR A 1065 -39.01 -44.01 -7.45
CA THR A 1065 -37.77 -43.90 -8.22
C THR A 1065 -36.68 -44.75 -7.59
N THR A 1066 -36.18 -45.72 -8.36
CA THR A 1066 -35.10 -46.62 -7.97
C THR A 1066 -33.81 -46.10 -8.56
N ALA A 1067 -32.90 -45.63 -7.72
CA ALA A 1067 -31.55 -45.24 -8.12
C ALA A 1067 -30.66 -46.48 -8.14
N SER A 1068 -30.28 -46.93 -9.33
CA SER A 1068 -29.30 -48.00 -9.53
C SER A 1068 -27.99 -47.43 -10.01
N HIS A 1069 -26.90 -48.17 -9.80
CA HIS A 1069 -25.61 -47.82 -10.37
C HIS A 1069 -24.97 -49.05 -10.98
N ARG A 1070 -24.12 -48.83 -11.98
CA ARG A 1070 -23.20 -49.86 -12.46
C ARG A 1070 -21.78 -49.34 -12.40
N ASP A 1071 -20.89 -50.18 -11.93
CA ASP A 1071 -19.45 -49.93 -11.96
C ASP A 1071 -18.90 -50.38 -13.31
N VAL A 1072 -18.30 -49.45 -14.03
CA VAL A 1072 -17.55 -49.74 -15.26
C VAL A 1072 -16.17 -49.16 -15.09
N ASN A 1073 -15.16 -50.02 -15.04
CA ASN A 1073 -13.75 -49.65 -14.90
C ASN A 1073 -13.46 -48.71 -13.70
N GLY A 1074 -14.10 -48.96 -12.55
CA GLY A 1074 -13.85 -48.21 -11.31
C GLY A 1074 -14.58 -46.86 -11.22
N VAL A 1075 -15.47 -46.54 -12.16
CA VAL A 1075 -16.34 -45.36 -12.10
C VAL A 1075 -17.81 -45.81 -11.96
N LYS A 1076 -18.47 -45.36 -10.88
CA LYS A 1076 -19.91 -45.57 -10.68
C LYS A 1076 -20.69 -44.68 -11.62
N THR A 1077 -21.41 -45.29 -12.55
CA THR A 1077 -22.38 -44.60 -13.42
C THR A 1077 -23.78 -44.85 -12.87
N PHE A 1078 -24.53 -43.79 -12.58
CA PHE A 1078 -25.83 -43.88 -11.92
C PHE A 1078 -26.97 -43.78 -12.93
N LYS A 1079 -28.01 -44.57 -12.72
CA LYS A 1079 -29.25 -44.63 -13.51
C LYS A 1079 -30.42 -44.56 -12.53
N VAL A 1080 -31.29 -43.56 -12.67
CA VAL A 1080 -32.52 -43.47 -11.88
C VAL A 1080 -33.67 -43.97 -12.75
N ASP A 1081 -34.23 -45.11 -12.36
CA ASP A 1081 -35.40 -45.71 -13.00
C ASP A 1081 -36.66 -45.30 -12.23
N VAL A 1082 -37.75 -45.00 -12.93
CA VAL A 1082 -39.04 -44.69 -12.30
C VAL A 1082 -39.93 -45.93 -12.43
N GLU A 1083 -40.21 -46.60 -11.32
CA GLU A 1083 -41.01 -47.83 -11.27
C GLU A 1083 -41.92 -47.78 -10.02
N GLY A 1084 -43.21 -48.09 -10.17
CA GLY A 1084 -44.20 -48.06 -9.08
C GLY A 1084 -45.52 -47.35 -9.44
N ASP A 1085 -46.41 -47.24 -8.45
CA ASP A 1085 -47.72 -46.60 -8.60
C ASP A 1085 -47.57 -45.07 -8.66
N LEU A 1086 -47.90 -44.48 -9.81
CA LEU A 1086 -47.61 -43.08 -10.14
C LEU A 1086 -48.68 -42.10 -9.63
N THR A 1087 -49.58 -42.56 -8.76
CA THR A 1087 -50.76 -41.82 -8.26
C THR A 1087 -50.46 -40.49 -7.58
N ASP A 1088 -49.22 -40.29 -7.08
CA ASP A 1088 -48.79 -39.06 -6.40
C ASP A 1088 -48.02 -38.08 -7.31
N ILE A 1089 -47.82 -38.39 -8.60
CA ILE A 1089 -47.18 -37.48 -9.56
C ILE A 1089 -48.23 -36.61 -10.24
N THR A 1090 -48.45 -35.41 -9.72
CA THR A 1090 -49.48 -34.45 -10.20
C THR A 1090 -49.04 -33.65 -11.44
N SER A 1091 -47.73 -33.55 -11.74
CA SER A 1091 -47.21 -32.94 -12.97
C SER A 1091 -45.79 -33.44 -13.31
N ILE A 1092 -45.40 -33.40 -14.58
CA ILE A 1092 -43.99 -33.49 -15.04
C ILE A 1092 -43.72 -32.19 -15.79
N THR A 1093 -42.91 -31.31 -15.23
CA THR A 1093 -42.61 -29.96 -15.78
C THR A 1093 -41.10 -29.77 -15.85
N ASN A 1094 -40.59 -29.15 -16.92
CA ASN A 1094 -39.17 -28.77 -17.01
C ASN A 1094 -38.88 -27.38 -16.39
N ASN A 1095 -39.92 -26.62 -15.99
CA ASN A 1095 -39.95 -25.49 -15.05
C ASN A 1095 -41.37 -24.87 -15.06
N ALA A 1096 -41.68 -23.98 -14.11
CA ALA A 1096 -43.01 -23.37 -13.96
C ALA A 1096 -43.40 -22.53 -15.17
N GLY A 1097 -44.47 -22.93 -15.87
CA GLY A 1097 -45.04 -22.21 -17.01
C GLY A 1097 -45.39 -23.08 -18.22
N ASP A 1098 -44.72 -24.22 -18.39
CA ASP A 1098 -44.82 -25.01 -19.62
C ASP A 1098 -45.53 -26.36 -19.41
N GLY A 1099 -46.55 -26.62 -20.24
CA GLY A 1099 -47.37 -27.82 -20.25
C GLY A 1099 -46.62 -29.10 -20.61
N LYS A 1100 -47.01 -30.19 -19.95
CA LYS A 1100 -46.50 -31.57 -20.06
C LYS A 1100 -47.13 -32.33 -21.23
N VAL A 1101 -46.36 -32.87 -22.19
CA VAL A 1101 -46.71 -34.10 -22.96
C VAL A 1101 -45.46 -34.75 -23.58
N VAL A 1102 -45.27 -36.08 -23.43
CA VAL A 1102 -44.21 -36.85 -24.14
C VAL A 1102 -44.84 -38.00 -24.94
N PHE A 1103 -44.49 -38.13 -26.22
CA PHE A 1103 -44.99 -39.18 -27.12
C PHE A 1103 -43.86 -40.14 -27.51
N GLY A 1104 -43.98 -41.42 -27.12
CA GLY A 1104 -43.13 -42.51 -27.61
C GLY A 1104 -43.99 -43.61 -28.25
N GLY A 1105 -43.66 -43.99 -29.50
CA GLY A 1105 -44.07 -45.24 -30.19
C GLY A 1105 -45.56 -45.62 -30.16
N ASN A 1106 -46.28 -45.35 -31.26
CA ASN A 1106 -47.74 -45.51 -31.44
C ASN A 1106 -48.59 -44.60 -30.55
N GLN A 1107 -48.68 -43.34 -30.98
CA GLN A 1107 -49.31 -42.18 -30.32
C GLN A 1107 -50.78 -42.43 -29.90
N THR A 1108 -50.97 -42.87 -28.66
CA THR A 1108 -52.24 -42.85 -27.92
C THR A 1108 -51.90 -42.37 -26.50
N VAL A 1109 -52.51 -41.28 -26.03
CA VAL A 1109 -52.40 -40.87 -24.62
C VAL A 1109 -53.54 -41.57 -23.87
N ASN A 1110 -53.26 -42.70 -23.22
CA ASN A 1110 -54.24 -43.34 -22.34
C ASN A 1110 -54.27 -42.59 -21.01
N VAL A 1111 -55.32 -41.80 -20.79
CA VAL A 1111 -55.66 -41.26 -19.47
C VAL A 1111 -56.47 -42.34 -18.75
N ALA A 1112 -55.91 -42.97 -17.73
CA ALA A 1112 -56.59 -44.04 -17.01
C ALA A 1112 -57.84 -43.48 -16.29
N GLY A 1113 -59.00 -44.00 -16.68
CA GLY A 1113 -60.33 -43.79 -16.11
C GLY A 1113 -61.33 -44.65 -16.90
N ASP A 1114 -62.53 -44.89 -16.37
CA ASP A 1114 -63.48 -45.87 -16.92
C ASP A 1114 -63.92 -45.59 -18.39
N HIS A 1115 -63.59 -44.41 -18.92
CA HIS A 1115 -63.86 -44.00 -20.29
C HIS A 1115 -62.61 -43.37 -20.92
N ASN A 1116 -61.84 -44.17 -21.68
CA ASN A 1116 -60.61 -43.70 -22.33
C ASN A 1116 -60.92 -42.74 -23.50
N ILE A 1117 -60.38 -41.53 -23.46
CA ILE A 1117 -60.42 -40.55 -24.56
C ILE A 1117 -59.11 -40.65 -25.35
N ASN A 1118 -59.22 -40.88 -26.66
CA ASN A 1118 -58.08 -41.03 -27.55
C ASN A 1118 -57.92 -39.79 -28.45
N LEU A 1119 -56.81 -39.05 -28.27
CA LEU A 1119 -56.41 -37.92 -29.11
C LEU A 1119 -55.39 -38.36 -30.15
N ASN A 1120 -55.82 -38.45 -31.41
CA ASN A 1120 -54.99 -38.87 -32.53
C ASN A 1120 -54.61 -37.66 -33.40
N ALA A 1121 -53.50 -37.02 -33.06
CA ALA A 1121 -52.99 -35.86 -33.78
C ALA A 1121 -52.61 -36.14 -35.25
N LYS A 1122 -52.47 -37.41 -35.66
CA LYS A 1122 -52.11 -37.78 -37.03
C LYS A 1122 -53.30 -37.65 -37.99
N VAL A 1123 -54.51 -37.94 -37.53
CA VAL A 1123 -55.76 -37.74 -38.31
C VAL A 1123 -56.52 -36.49 -37.89
N GLY A 1124 -56.16 -35.90 -36.74
CA GLY A 1124 -56.83 -34.71 -36.19
C GLY A 1124 -58.05 -35.04 -35.32
N ASP A 1125 -58.23 -36.32 -34.97
CA ASP A 1125 -59.44 -36.81 -34.31
C ASP A 1125 -59.30 -36.86 -32.79
N ILE A 1126 -60.41 -36.58 -32.10
CA ILE A 1126 -60.60 -36.87 -30.68
C ILE A 1126 -61.76 -37.86 -30.58
N THR A 1127 -61.47 -39.08 -30.13
CA THR A 1127 -62.44 -40.19 -30.05
C THR A 1127 -62.58 -40.68 -28.60
N GLY A 1128 -63.65 -41.40 -28.26
CA GLY A 1128 -63.89 -41.90 -26.89
C GLY A 1128 -64.57 -40.89 -25.95
N LEU A 1129 -65.03 -39.76 -26.47
CA LEU A 1129 -65.90 -38.81 -25.77
C LEU A 1129 -67.30 -39.44 -25.57
N THR A 1130 -67.84 -39.38 -24.34
CA THR A 1130 -69.10 -40.06 -23.97
C THR A 1130 -70.34 -39.17 -24.04
N ASN A 1131 -70.18 -37.87 -24.26
CA ASN A 1131 -71.28 -36.93 -24.48
C ASN A 1131 -71.85 -37.12 -25.89
N VAL A 1132 -72.73 -38.09 -26.08
CA VAL A 1132 -73.32 -38.46 -27.39
C VAL A 1132 -74.76 -37.99 -27.58
N THR A 1133 -75.38 -37.36 -26.58
CA THR A 1133 -76.78 -36.87 -26.60
C THR A 1133 -76.88 -35.36 -26.29
N LEU A 1134 -78.02 -34.72 -26.60
CA LEU A 1134 -78.27 -33.29 -26.34
C LEU A 1134 -79.14 -33.02 -25.10
N ASP A 1135 -79.58 -34.06 -24.40
CA ASP A 1135 -80.54 -34.02 -23.29
C ASP A 1135 -79.88 -33.90 -21.90
N ALA A 1136 -78.55 -33.87 -21.85
CA ALA A 1136 -77.83 -33.63 -20.61
C ALA A 1136 -78.15 -32.22 -20.07
N PRO A 1137 -78.45 -32.05 -18.76
CA PRO A 1137 -78.80 -30.74 -18.17
C PRO A 1137 -77.73 -29.67 -18.34
N ASP A 1138 -76.47 -30.07 -18.58
CA ASP A 1138 -75.33 -29.20 -18.78
C ASP A 1138 -74.87 -29.09 -20.24
N PHE A 1139 -75.68 -29.55 -21.19
CA PHE A 1139 -75.43 -29.38 -22.62
C PHE A 1139 -75.32 -27.88 -22.98
N ALA A 1140 -74.29 -27.54 -23.76
CA ALA A 1140 -73.94 -26.18 -24.20
C ALA A 1140 -73.60 -25.15 -23.10
N THR A 1141 -73.56 -25.53 -21.81
CA THR A 1141 -73.17 -24.61 -20.70
C THR A 1141 -71.80 -24.91 -20.11
N LYS A 1142 -71.29 -26.15 -20.29
CA LYS A 1142 -69.90 -26.52 -20.01
C LYS A 1142 -69.20 -26.72 -21.33
N GLY A 1143 -68.18 -25.92 -21.65
CA GLY A 1143 -67.41 -25.94 -22.90
C GLY A 1143 -66.68 -27.27 -23.16
N ARG A 1144 -67.42 -28.35 -23.38
CA ARG A 1144 -66.96 -29.68 -23.77
C ARG A 1144 -66.85 -29.74 -25.30
N ALA A 1145 -65.89 -30.53 -25.80
CA ALA A 1145 -65.84 -30.86 -27.22
C ALA A 1145 -67.12 -31.63 -27.62
N ALA A 1146 -67.76 -31.23 -28.71
CA ALA A 1146 -68.92 -31.94 -29.25
C ALA A 1146 -68.49 -33.26 -29.91
N THR A 1147 -69.26 -34.33 -29.70
CA THR A 1147 -69.07 -35.59 -30.45
C THR A 1147 -69.65 -35.48 -31.86
N GLU A 1148 -69.18 -36.31 -32.80
CA GLU A 1148 -69.81 -36.40 -34.13
C GLU A 1148 -71.28 -36.81 -34.01
N GLU A 1149 -71.64 -37.63 -33.02
CA GLU A 1149 -73.03 -38.00 -32.71
C GLU A 1149 -73.85 -36.78 -32.29
N GLN A 1150 -73.35 -35.93 -31.38
CA GLN A 1150 -74.02 -34.68 -31.01
C GLN A 1150 -74.11 -33.72 -32.19
N LEU A 1151 -73.03 -33.58 -32.97
CA LEU A 1151 -73.00 -32.72 -34.15
C LEU A 1151 -73.96 -33.23 -35.23
N LYS A 1152 -74.11 -34.56 -35.36
CA LYS A 1152 -75.07 -35.22 -36.25
C LYS A 1152 -76.51 -35.04 -35.77
N ILE A 1153 -76.78 -35.06 -34.46
CA ILE A 1153 -78.11 -34.74 -33.91
C ILE A 1153 -78.43 -33.25 -34.14
N VAL A 1154 -77.48 -32.33 -33.91
CA VAL A 1154 -77.63 -30.90 -34.19
C VAL A 1154 -77.84 -30.65 -35.70
N ASN A 1155 -77.06 -31.30 -36.56
CA ASN A 1155 -77.17 -31.21 -38.02
C ASN A 1155 -78.48 -31.83 -38.55
N ASN A 1156 -78.99 -32.89 -37.91
CA ASN A 1156 -80.29 -33.47 -38.23
C ASN A 1156 -81.46 -32.62 -37.67
N GLY A 1157 -81.27 -31.92 -36.55
CA GLY A 1157 -82.26 -31.02 -35.96
C GLY A 1157 -82.47 -29.72 -36.75
N PHE A 1158 -81.46 -29.27 -37.50
CA PHE A 1158 -81.55 -28.11 -38.40
C PHE A 1158 -82.20 -28.42 -39.77
N ASN A 1159 -82.43 -29.70 -40.10
CA ASN A 1159 -83.09 -30.14 -41.33
C ASN A 1159 -84.54 -30.57 -41.06
N ASN A 1160 -85.47 -29.63 -41.31
CA ASN A 1160 -86.93 -29.78 -41.39
C ASN A 1160 -87.71 -30.05 -40.09
N THR A 1161 -88.27 -29.00 -39.49
CA THR A 1161 -89.73 -28.90 -39.28
C THR A 1161 -90.16 -27.47 -38.91
N VAL A 1162 -90.90 -26.81 -39.83
CA VAL A 1162 -91.80 -25.70 -39.52
C VAL A 1162 -93.14 -26.33 -39.17
N GLY A 1163 -93.59 -26.18 -37.92
CA GLY A 1163 -94.93 -26.54 -37.50
C GLY A 1163 -95.90 -25.37 -37.65
N LEU A 1164 -97.01 -25.57 -38.35
CA LEU A 1164 -98.17 -24.66 -38.36
C LEU A 1164 -99.44 -25.50 -38.19
N THR A 1165 -100.19 -25.23 -37.13
CA THR A 1165 -101.41 -25.96 -36.74
C THR A 1165 -102.68 -25.28 -37.27
N GLY A 1166 -103.66 -26.06 -37.72
CA GLY A 1166 -105.01 -25.59 -38.05
C GLY A 1166 -106.06 -26.70 -38.14
N ASN A 1167 -106.85 -26.82 -37.07
CA ASN A 1167 -108.13 -27.51 -36.81
C ASN A 1167 -108.44 -28.95 -37.32
N THR A 1168 -108.53 -29.84 -36.32
CA THR A 1168 -109.18 -31.17 -36.24
C THR A 1168 -108.45 -32.37 -36.86
N GLY A 1169 -107.80 -33.17 -35.99
CA GLY A 1169 -107.27 -34.51 -36.27
C GLY A 1169 -105.75 -34.61 -36.08
N ALA A 1170 -105.28 -35.55 -35.25
CA ALA A 1170 -103.86 -35.87 -35.12
C ALA A 1170 -103.35 -36.58 -36.38
N THR A 1171 -102.16 -36.20 -36.87
CA THR A 1171 -101.46 -36.93 -37.95
C THR A 1171 -99.98 -37.09 -37.62
N ASP A 1172 -99.46 -38.28 -37.89
CA ASP A 1172 -98.08 -38.69 -37.65
C ASP A 1172 -97.03 -37.83 -38.39
N LEU A 1173 -95.86 -37.68 -37.77
CA LEU A 1173 -94.67 -37.02 -38.32
C LEU A 1173 -94.25 -37.67 -39.65
N GLN A 1174 -94.51 -36.99 -40.76
CA GLN A 1174 -94.02 -37.42 -42.08
C GLN A 1174 -92.63 -36.84 -42.37
N LYS A 1175 -91.66 -37.73 -42.63
CA LYS A 1175 -90.31 -37.37 -43.08
C LYS A 1175 -90.31 -37.15 -44.60
N LEU A 1176 -89.75 -36.02 -45.06
CA LEU A 1176 -89.40 -35.80 -46.47
C LEU A 1176 -88.31 -36.81 -46.88
N ASN A 1177 -88.68 -37.87 -47.59
CA ASN A 1177 -87.73 -38.84 -48.13
C ASN A 1177 -87.40 -38.53 -49.61
N LYS A 1178 -86.33 -39.15 -50.09
CA LYS A 1178 -85.71 -39.02 -51.41
C LYS A 1178 -86.68 -39.10 -52.60
N GLN A 1179 -86.31 -38.37 -53.66
CA GLN A 1179 -86.79 -38.45 -55.04
C GLN A 1179 -88.24 -38.01 -55.29
N GLY A 1180 -88.38 -36.80 -55.85
CA GLY A 1180 -89.67 -36.19 -56.23
C GLY A 1180 -90.02 -35.06 -55.27
N GLY A 1181 -90.10 -33.82 -55.77
CA GLY A 1181 -90.33 -32.62 -54.95
C GLY A 1181 -91.62 -32.61 -54.13
N LEU A 1182 -91.74 -31.58 -53.28
CA LEU A 1182 -92.87 -31.28 -52.40
C LEU A 1182 -94.24 -31.53 -53.06
N SER A 1183 -94.98 -32.55 -52.61
CA SER A 1183 -96.35 -32.82 -53.04
C SER A 1183 -97.34 -32.17 -52.07
N PHE A 1184 -98.02 -31.11 -52.51
CA PHE A 1184 -99.10 -30.49 -51.74
C PHE A 1184 -100.41 -31.24 -51.97
N GLY A 1185 -100.95 -31.86 -50.92
CA GLY A 1185 -102.33 -32.36 -50.91
C GLY A 1185 -103.31 -31.20 -50.78
N VAL A 1186 -103.69 -30.55 -51.88
CA VAL A 1186 -104.76 -29.55 -51.87
C VAL A 1186 -106.09 -30.29 -51.88
N VAL A 1187 -106.73 -30.44 -50.71
CA VAL A 1187 -108.10 -30.97 -50.60
C VAL A 1187 -109.06 -29.80 -50.79
N GLY A 1188 -109.73 -29.74 -51.95
CA GLY A 1188 -110.88 -28.87 -52.13
C GLY A 1188 -111.99 -29.26 -51.15
N ALA A 1189 -112.60 -28.29 -50.46
CA ALA A 1189 -113.72 -28.53 -49.55
C ALA A 1189 -114.78 -29.46 -50.19
N ASN A 1190 -115.32 -30.40 -49.41
CA ASN A 1190 -116.21 -31.49 -49.84
C ASN A 1190 -115.59 -32.53 -50.81
N ASN A 1191 -114.39 -33.06 -50.52
CA ASN A 1191 -113.77 -34.20 -51.22
C ASN A 1191 -113.74 -34.08 -52.76
N GLY A 1192 -113.48 -32.88 -53.29
CA GLY A 1192 -113.39 -32.66 -54.75
C GLY A 1192 -114.73 -32.66 -55.49
N GLN A 1193 -115.85 -32.57 -54.78
CA GLN A 1193 -117.20 -32.56 -55.38
C GLN A 1193 -117.52 -31.29 -56.18
N TYR A 1194 -116.84 -30.16 -55.94
CA TYR A 1194 -117.12 -28.90 -56.66
C TYR A 1194 -115.92 -28.27 -57.37
N ILE A 1195 -114.71 -28.49 -56.87
CA ILE A 1195 -113.47 -27.97 -57.44
C ILE A 1195 -112.49 -29.13 -57.56
N LYS A 1196 -111.94 -29.33 -58.77
CA LYS A 1196 -110.88 -30.29 -59.06
C LYS A 1196 -109.58 -29.53 -59.26
N THR A 1197 -108.59 -29.81 -58.42
CA THR A 1197 -107.25 -29.26 -58.56
C THR A 1197 -106.30 -30.34 -59.10
N THR A 1198 -105.54 -30.01 -60.14
CA THR A 1198 -104.52 -30.93 -60.70
C THR A 1198 -103.16 -30.23 -60.62
N ALA A 1199 -102.22 -30.83 -59.88
CA ALA A 1199 -100.85 -30.34 -59.79
C ALA A 1199 -99.97 -31.13 -60.77
N SER A 1200 -99.31 -30.42 -61.69
CA SER A 1200 -98.30 -30.99 -62.58
C SER A 1200 -97.07 -30.07 -62.59
N GLY A 1201 -96.03 -30.49 -61.87
CA GLY A 1201 -94.82 -29.69 -61.66
C GLY A 1201 -95.05 -28.47 -60.75
N SER A 1202 -94.39 -27.36 -61.03
CA SER A 1202 -94.36 -26.14 -60.20
C SER A 1202 -95.66 -25.32 -60.20
N ASN A 1203 -96.69 -25.73 -60.94
CA ASN A 1203 -97.95 -25.00 -61.10
C ASN A 1203 -99.13 -25.83 -60.55
N VAL A 1204 -100.04 -25.17 -59.83
CA VAL A 1204 -101.33 -25.73 -59.39
C VAL A 1204 -102.43 -25.14 -60.28
N ALA A 1205 -103.09 -25.98 -61.07
CA ALA A 1205 -104.28 -25.61 -61.82
C ALA A 1205 -105.53 -25.93 -60.99
N VAL A 1206 -106.42 -24.94 -60.82
CA VAL A 1206 -107.71 -25.07 -60.13
C VAL A 1206 -108.83 -24.98 -61.16
N ASP A 1207 -109.65 -26.02 -61.24
CA ASP A 1207 -110.81 -26.08 -62.15
C ASP A 1207 -112.07 -26.48 -61.37
N LEU A 1208 -113.26 -26.21 -61.90
CA LEU A 1208 -114.51 -26.75 -61.35
C LEU A 1208 -114.59 -28.26 -61.66
N SER A 1209 -115.02 -29.06 -60.69
CA SER A 1209 -115.26 -30.50 -60.91
C SER A 1209 -116.38 -30.73 -61.92
N ASP A 1210 -116.43 -31.91 -62.52
CA ASP A 1210 -117.47 -32.25 -63.50
C ASP A 1210 -118.89 -32.21 -62.90
N ASP A 1211 -119.05 -32.52 -61.60
CA ASP A 1211 -120.31 -32.42 -60.86
C ASP A 1211 -120.74 -30.94 -60.62
N ALA A 1212 -119.79 -30.03 -60.32
CA ALA A 1212 -120.06 -28.58 -60.26
C ALA A 1212 -120.38 -27.97 -61.62
N LYS A 1213 -119.66 -28.36 -62.68
CA LYS A 1213 -119.93 -27.89 -64.04
C LYS A 1213 -121.29 -28.38 -64.54
N SER A 1214 -121.70 -29.60 -64.15
CA SER A 1214 -123.02 -30.18 -64.41
C SER A 1214 -124.15 -29.46 -63.66
N LYS A 1215 -123.91 -29.04 -62.41
CA LYS A 1215 -124.88 -28.28 -61.59
C LYS A 1215 -124.97 -26.78 -61.94
N LEU A 1216 -123.93 -26.18 -62.54
CA LEU A 1216 -123.99 -24.80 -63.04
C LEU A 1216 -124.69 -24.64 -64.41
N ASN A 1217 -124.88 -25.73 -65.17
CA ASN A 1217 -125.50 -25.68 -66.50
C ASN A 1217 -126.90 -26.34 -66.59
N ASN A 1218 -127.55 -26.63 -65.46
CA ASN A 1218 -128.94 -27.11 -65.42
C ASN A 1218 -129.82 -26.19 -64.54
N THR A 1219 -130.17 -25.01 -65.06
CA THR A 1219 -131.49 -24.40 -64.84
C THR A 1219 -131.84 -23.49 -66.03
N VAL A 1220 -132.09 -24.08 -67.20
CA VAL A 1220 -133.07 -23.50 -68.14
C VAL A 1220 -133.90 -24.66 -68.68
N GLU A 1221 -135.08 -24.80 -68.07
CA GLU A 1221 -136.20 -25.57 -68.61
C GLU A 1221 -136.70 -24.85 -69.88
N VAL A 1222 -136.51 -25.42 -71.07
CA VAL A 1222 -137.37 -25.11 -72.24
C VAL A 1222 -137.67 -26.41 -72.99
N ARG A 1223 -138.96 -26.74 -73.04
CA ARG A 1223 -139.56 -27.84 -73.80
C ARG A 1223 -139.38 -27.58 -75.31
N GLY A 1224 -138.88 -28.55 -76.08
CA GLY A 1224 -139.09 -28.54 -77.54
C GLY A 1224 -138.07 -29.31 -78.42
N LYS A 1225 -138.51 -30.49 -78.91
CA LYS A 1225 -138.20 -31.21 -80.17
C LYS A 1225 -136.76 -31.26 -80.76
N ASN A 1226 -136.34 -32.51 -80.95
CA ASN A 1226 -135.41 -33.07 -81.97
C ASN A 1226 -133.89 -33.10 -81.68
N ALA A 1227 -133.40 -34.33 -81.46
CA ALA A 1227 -132.25 -35.02 -82.08
C ALA A 1227 -130.88 -34.29 -82.17
N ALA A 1228 -129.71 -34.89 -82.01
CA ALA A 1228 -129.23 -36.23 -81.71
C ALA A 1228 -127.68 -36.14 -81.66
N LYS A 1229 -127.03 -37.19 -81.11
CA LYS A 1229 -125.62 -37.61 -81.32
C LYS A 1229 -124.53 -36.75 -80.64
N VAL A 1230 -123.74 -37.25 -79.68
CA VAL A 1230 -122.75 -38.38 -79.73
C VAL A 1230 -121.65 -37.98 -80.73
N THR A 1231 -120.35 -37.94 -80.44
CA THR A 1231 -119.46 -38.96 -79.87
C THR A 1231 -118.03 -38.41 -79.84
N SER A 1232 -117.20 -38.91 -78.90
CA SER A 1232 -115.77 -39.29 -79.07
C SER A 1232 -114.73 -38.20 -79.40
N VAL A 1233 -113.42 -38.33 -79.15
CA VAL A 1233 -112.54 -39.49 -78.95
C VAL A 1233 -111.32 -39.03 -78.11
N THR A 1234 -110.84 -39.94 -77.25
CA THR A 1234 -109.55 -39.98 -76.50
C THR A 1234 -109.27 -38.96 -75.40
#